data_AF-K0RDH7-F1
#
_entry.id   AF-K0RDH7-F1
#
_cell.length_a   1.000
_cell.length_b   1.000
_cell.length_c   1.000
_cell.angle_alpha   90.00
_cell.angle_beta   90.00
_cell.angle_gamma   90.00
#
_symmetry.space_group_name_H-M   'P 1'
#
loop_
_entity.id
_entity.type
_entity.pdbx_description
1 polymer ?
#
loop_
_entity_poly.entity_id
_entity_poly.type
_entity_poly.pdbx_seq_one_letter_code
_entity_poly.pdbx_strand_id
1 'polypeptide(L)'
;MTSTTSTTVTEQANFERETATLEPAKAQHQRNMTMEADASNHTTAKVPDGSAEDQVDRIESRGSSTTTKTPALAKDDAPIDAGVPLQPEEDGFDDNKKESQNFFSRFKFIDRMQSGRKSVWNLEEFDLPGKSRFQWIIAGNATDSACPFRASSTESTYTLLITEPIFSAGFLTGIIALGMSITCLTLVLLQELDNTSPDNIFGVPAGVETPVKIVQYLSIIIGVLMESEIPTGLEIMGKEIEQQQMGRRPFNRVRVFFSCILRLSVGYLFLLTLWMIVLQGDEVIQIFMDMLALEFVENIDDIIFELCKRGFLGRNLRYITNQTHSYEAPGNQLHRGSVVTQSSTESTNQPLTASTIASFNLESFSIWCKRIIRFIFYMNMLVMLAGLAYVSVTQDTGEYRCKSISVAFGGLTPLRFVGQSKTLNAYASGQGIYVEETLSLKENLASVEDRPMFTERNKEDGDRFQKTVPAEFMYCEDIEAWVFRHPQIRTKNTAVTGGETENECNWLLRSPRTDSFDLIEVAEAGGWEVWKGVKDVDYTISITCNDCGDDADCNYNGKCVDQKCECYDELDFFGVYCELQKPCGEIRSEKDPNTTLKLAADPYDDTSEFVEVYNRPLYYAHMSGIPFGLMRGADEDLAKYADMLGRRSLNNLVFDDDDFFDIHLREEAFLNLMKNYTFVLGFTGRRWYGQIKPWTPIEETGNDKFKEEEYHAFWAKTFTGLEKDDNATLIISEPTLEASPVGLDFFELRRRNKQVFGGGKYDYDYGPFGVLIPMIDYDGAGFFHCNRDDE
;
A
#
# COMPACT_ATOMS: atom_id res chain seq x y z
N MET A 1 21.23 60.37 -21.15
CA MET A 1 20.53 60.34 -19.85
C MET A 1 19.47 59.26 -19.98
N THR A 2 19.53 58.08 -19.40
CA THR A 2 20.41 57.43 -18.43
C THR A 2 20.26 55.93 -18.71
N SER A 3 21.35 55.24 -19.01
CA SER A 3 21.40 53.78 -19.16
C SER A 3 21.75 53.16 -17.81
N THR A 4 21.01 52.15 -17.39
CA THR A 4 21.36 51.28 -16.26
C THR A 4 21.94 49.98 -16.80
N THR A 5 23.25 49.85 -16.63
CA THR A 5 24.07 48.66 -16.77
C THR A 5 23.82 47.72 -15.58
N SER A 6 23.57 46.44 -15.85
CA SER A 6 23.68 45.34 -14.87
C SER A 6 24.74 44.36 -15.37
N THR A 7 25.76 44.19 -14.54
CA THR A 7 26.99 43.45 -14.79
C THR A 7 26.78 41.97 -14.48
N THR A 8 26.96 41.10 -15.47
CA THR A 8 27.07 39.65 -15.28
C THR A 8 28.49 39.29 -14.84
N VAL A 9 28.60 38.65 -13.67
CA VAL A 9 29.83 37.99 -13.19
C VAL A 9 29.75 36.53 -13.62
N THR A 10 30.67 36.11 -14.48
CA THR A 10 30.92 34.73 -14.87
C THR A 10 31.91 34.11 -13.88
N GLU A 11 31.49 33.09 -13.13
CA GLU A 11 32.39 32.24 -12.36
C GLU A 11 32.30 30.82 -12.94
N GLN A 12 33.36 30.43 -13.66
CA GLN A 12 33.56 29.07 -14.19
C GLN A 12 34.09 28.18 -13.06
N ALA A 13 33.35 27.14 -12.71
CA ALA A 13 33.87 26.00 -11.97
C ALA A 13 33.87 24.77 -12.89
N ASN A 14 35.07 24.34 -13.27
CA ASN A 14 35.32 23.06 -13.92
C ASN A 14 35.06 21.93 -12.92
N PHE A 15 34.19 20.99 -13.27
CA PHE A 15 34.09 19.69 -12.59
C PHE A 15 34.32 18.59 -13.64
N GLU A 16 35.52 18.02 -13.62
CA GLU A 16 35.88 16.82 -14.39
C GLU A 16 35.11 15.63 -13.81
N ARG A 17 34.27 14.98 -14.63
CA ARG A 17 33.60 13.72 -14.28
C ARG A 17 34.32 12.60 -15.02
N GLU A 18 35.07 11.79 -14.28
CA GLU A 18 35.64 10.53 -14.75
C GLU A 18 34.51 9.55 -15.08
N THR A 19 34.46 9.12 -16.33
CA THR A 19 33.60 8.03 -16.81
C THR A 19 34.24 6.69 -16.47
N ALA A 20 33.74 6.02 -15.43
CA ALA A 20 34.01 4.62 -15.18
C ALA A 20 32.97 3.75 -15.91
N THR A 21 33.41 3.09 -16.98
CA THR A 21 32.72 1.99 -17.66
C THR A 21 32.58 0.79 -16.71
N LEU A 22 31.34 0.43 -16.36
CA LEU A 22 31.02 -0.83 -15.70
C LEU A 22 30.38 -1.80 -16.71
N GLU A 23 31.07 -2.91 -16.97
CA GLU A 23 30.53 -4.09 -17.67
C GLU A 23 29.45 -4.78 -16.82
N PRO A 24 28.39 -5.33 -17.43
CA PRO A 24 27.41 -6.12 -16.70
C PRO A 24 27.94 -7.55 -16.42
N ALA A 25 27.88 -7.91 -15.14
CA ALA A 25 28.17 -9.24 -14.63
C ALA A 25 27.14 -10.27 -15.15
N LYS A 26 27.67 -11.39 -15.65
CA LYS A 26 26.91 -12.56 -16.07
C LYS A 26 26.22 -13.21 -14.86
N ALA A 27 24.89 -13.21 -14.86
CA ALA A 27 24.09 -14.04 -13.98
C ALA A 27 24.14 -15.50 -14.43
N GLN A 28 24.69 -16.36 -13.57
CA GLN A 28 24.85 -17.79 -13.78
C GLN A 28 23.65 -18.49 -13.13
N HIS A 29 22.61 -18.80 -13.91
CA HIS A 29 21.43 -19.51 -13.42
C HIS A 29 21.65 -21.04 -13.43
N GLN A 30 21.33 -21.69 -12.32
CA GLN A 30 21.45 -23.12 -12.08
C GLN A 30 20.40 -23.92 -12.87
N ARG A 31 20.84 -25.08 -13.38
CA ARG A 31 20.05 -26.12 -14.05
C ARG A 31 19.19 -26.94 -13.08
N ASN A 32 18.01 -27.33 -13.55
CA ASN A 32 17.34 -28.65 -13.49
C ASN A 32 15.90 -28.43 -14.04
N MET A 33 15.20 -29.26 -14.81
CA MET A 33 15.34 -30.61 -15.38
C MET A 33 14.19 -30.73 -16.43
N THR A 34 14.43 -31.30 -17.61
CA THR A 34 13.53 -32.13 -18.47
C THR A 34 14.24 -32.31 -19.83
N MET A 35 14.92 -33.43 -20.08
CA MET A 35 14.45 -34.68 -20.72
C MET A 35 13.90 -34.52 -22.15
N GLU A 36 14.62 -35.18 -23.07
CA GLU A 36 14.19 -35.76 -24.37
C GLU A 36 13.79 -34.76 -25.50
N ALA A 37 14.17 -34.91 -26.76
CA ALA A 37 14.97 -35.91 -27.47
C ALA A 37 15.52 -35.30 -28.77
N ASP A 38 16.57 -35.93 -29.27
CA ASP A 38 17.39 -35.59 -30.43
C ASP A 38 16.66 -35.57 -31.78
N ALA A 39 17.32 -34.83 -32.69
CA ALA A 39 17.52 -35.13 -34.11
C ALA A 39 16.32 -34.91 -35.06
N SER A 40 16.46 -34.37 -36.27
CA SER A 40 17.63 -33.98 -37.05
C SER A 40 17.21 -33.03 -38.18
N ASN A 41 18.15 -32.20 -38.61
CA ASN A 41 18.18 -31.49 -39.89
C ASN A 41 17.75 -32.38 -41.08
N HIS A 42 16.91 -31.85 -41.97
CA HIS A 42 17.23 -31.92 -43.40
C HIS A 42 16.59 -30.81 -44.24
N THR A 43 17.48 -30.27 -45.06
CA THR A 43 17.42 -29.27 -46.13
C THR A 43 16.48 -29.63 -47.29
N THR A 44 15.81 -28.60 -47.83
CA THR A 44 15.51 -28.31 -49.26
C THR A 44 15.02 -29.43 -50.20
N ALA A 45 13.85 -29.23 -50.83
CA ALA A 45 13.70 -29.10 -52.30
C ALA A 45 12.24 -29.00 -52.79
N LYS A 46 11.98 -27.99 -53.64
CA LYS A 46 11.19 -27.97 -54.89
C LYS A 46 9.95 -28.90 -55.08
N VAL A 47 8.76 -28.27 -55.16
CA VAL A 47 7.78 -28.17 -56.31
C VAL A 47 8.05 -29.10 -57.53
N PRO A 48 7.08 -29.75 -58.25
CA PRO A 48 5.71 -29.29 -58.61
C PRO A 48 4.56 -30.33 -58.72
N ASP A 49 3.35 -29.79 -58.96
CA ASP A 49 2.23 -30.20 -59.84
C ASP A 49 1.59 -31.62 -59.83
N GLY A 50 0.25 -31.60 -59.94
CA GLY A 50 -0.59 -32.66 -60.52
C GLY A 50 -1.71 -33.11 -59.57
N SER A 51 -2.94 -32.60 -59.66
CA SER A 51 -4.02 -32.91 -60.63
C SER A 51 -4.80 -34.22 -60.34
N ALA A 52 -6.14 -34.08 -60.33
CA ALA A 52 -7.18 -35.12 -60.53
C ALA A 52 -7.35 -36.14 -59.39
N GLU A 53 -8.50 -36.76 -59.10
CA GLU A 53 -9.90 -36.73 -59.53
C GLU A 53 -10.64 -37.64 -58.52
N ASP A 54 -11.94 -37.43 -58.36
CA ASP A 54 -13.02 -38.38 -58.03
C ASP A 54 -12.78 -39.67 -57.21
N GLN A 55 -13.62 -39.85 -56.18
CA GLN A 55 -14.69 -40.88 -56.07
C GLN A 55 -15.05 -41.06 -54.59
N VAL A 56 -16.29 -40.74 -54.19
CA VAL A 56 -17.40 -41.69 -53.99
C VAL A 56 -17.00 -42.88 -53.13
N ASP A 57 -17.43 -42.91 -51.87
CA ASP A 57 -18.15 -44.08 -51.40
C ASP A 57 -19.09 -43.84 -50.22
N ARG A 58 -20.19 -44.60 -50.31
CA ARG A 58 -21.42 -44.57 -49.55
C ARG A 58 -21.43 -45.79 -48.65
N ILE A 59 -21.50 -45.63 -47.33
CA ILE A 59 -21.84 -46.74 -46.43
C ILE A 59 -22.85 -46.26 -45.38
N GLU A 60 -24.08 -46.74 -45.53
CA GLU A 60 -25.06 -46.91 -44.46
C GLU A 60 -24.54 -47.96 -43.45
N SER A 61 -24.83 -47.78 -42.15
CA SER A 61 -25.73 -48.71 -41.43
C SER A 61 -25.76 -48.47 -39.92
N ARG A 62 -26.99 -48.55 -39.37
CA ARG A 62 -27.44 -49.14 -38.08
C ARG A 62 -26.79 -48.62 -36.78
N GLY A 63 -27.48 -48.39 -35.67
CA GLY A 63 -28.83 -48.58 -35.14
C GLY A 63 -28.87 -47.79 -33.82
N SER A 64 -29.85 -47.77 -32.92
CA SER A 64 -30.94 -48.66 -32.56
C SER A 64 -31.82 -47.87 -31.59
N SER A 65 -33.10 -48.20 -31.54
CA SER A 65 -34.12 -47.70 -30.62
C SER A 65 -33.81 -47.95 -29.14
N THR A 66 -34.35 -47.10 -28.26
CA THR A 66 -35.20 -47.59 -27.16
C THR A 66 -36.22 -46.54 -26.72
N THR A 67 -37.47 -46.99 -26.73
CA THR A 67 -38.72 -46.38 -26.25
C THR A 67 -38.91 -46.55 -24.74
N THR A 68 -39.63 -45.61 -24.11
CA THR A 68 -40.64 -45.73 -23.02
C THR A 68 -40.75 -44.36 -22.32
N LYS A 69 -41.82 -43.88 -21.72
CA LYS A 69 -43.28 -44.14 -21.74
C LYS A 69 -43.89 -42.97 -20.91
N THR A 70 -44.99 -42.37 -21.37
CA THR A 70 -45.85 -41.48 -20.58
C THR A 70 -46.54 -42.25 -19.43
N PRO A 71 -47.06 -41.56 -18.40
CA PRO A 71 -48.52 -41.44 -18.36
C PRO A 71 -49.04 -40.07 -17.85
N ALA A 72 -50.28 -39.80 -18.24
CA ALA A 72 -51.11 -38.68 -17.81
C ALA A 72 -52.10 -39.11 -16.70
N LEU A 73 -52.52 -38.18 -15.84
CA LEU A 73 -53.82 -38.13 -15.10
C LEU A 73 -53.88 -36.75 -14.39
N ALA A 74 -54.72 -35.79 -14.79
CA ALA A 74 -56.14 -35.55 -14.48
C ALA A 74 -56.43 -34.83 -13.13
N LYS A 75 -56.91 -33.59 -13.27
CA LYS A 75 -57.81 -32.70 -12.47
C LYS A 75 -58.16 -33.04 -11.01
N ASP A 76 -58.19 -31.99 -10.15
CA ASP A 76 -59.43 -31.49 -9.51
C ASP A 76 -59.24 -30.13 -8.79
N ASP A 77 -60.33 -29.36 -8.77
CA ASP A 77 -60.51 -28.01 -8.20
C ASP A 77 -60.76 -28.03 -6.68
N ALA A 78 -60.37 -26.94 -5.98
CA ALA A 78 -61.16 -26.15 -5.00
C ALA A 78 -60.35 -25.62 -3.79
N PRO A 79 -60.74 -24.47 -3.19
CA PRO A 79 -59.91 -23.65 -2.31
C PRO A 79 -60.23 -23.86 -0.82
N ILE A 80 -59.25 -23.63 0.05
CA ILE A 80 -59.47 -23.52 1.51
C ILE A 80 -58.82 -22.25 2.04
N ASP A 81 -59.66 -21.48 2.69
CA ASP A 81 -59.46 -20.23 3.41
C ASP A 81 -59.21 -20.52 4.92
N ALA A 82 -58.83 -19.47 5.67
CA ALA A 82 -58.51 -19.39 7.10
C ALA A 82 -57.04 -19.74 7.46
N GLY A 83 -56.25 -18.84 8.06
CA GLY A 83 -56.59 -17.78 9.01
C GLY A 83 -56.23 -18.25 10.43
N VAL A 84 -54.95 -18.16 10.79
CA VAL A 84 -54.48 -18.30 12.18
C VAL A 84 -53.45 -17.20 12.46
N PRO A 85 -53.64 -16.37 13.50
CA PRO A 85 -52.72 -15.32 13.89
C PRO A 85 -51.58 -15.91 14.74
N LEU A 86 -50.33 -15.71 14.32
CA LEU A 86 -49.18 -15.91 15.19
C LEU A 86 -48.97 -14.66 16.05
N GLN A 87 -49.05 -14.88 17.36
CA GLN A 87 -48.63 -13.94 18.40
C GLN A 87 -47.12 -13.69 18.34
N PRO A 88 -46.65 -12.55 18.89
CA PRO A 88 -45.24 -12.17 18.83
C PRO A 88 -44.43 -13.04 19.80
N GLU A 89 -43.42 -13.75 19.29
CA GLU A 89 -42.28 -14.20 20.11
C GLU A 89 -41.37 -12.99 20.32
N GLU A 90 -41.50 -12.40 21.51
CA GLU A 90 -40.47 -11.55 22.11
C GLU A 90 -39.34 -12.43 22.66
N ASP A 91 -38.13 -11.88 22.51
CA ASP A 91 -36.94 -12.07 23.33
C ASP A 91 -36.17 -13.41 23.29
N GLY A 92 -34.99 -13.35 22.66
CA GLY A 92 -33.87 -14.20 23.05
C GLY A 92 -32.86 -14.49 21.95
N PHE A 93 -32.16 -13.49 21.43
CA PHE A 93 -30.94 -13.73 20.66
C PHE A 93 -29.86 -12.69 21.00
N ASP A 94 -29.18 -12.92 22.11
CA ASP A 94 -27.94 -12.24 22.49
C ASP A 94 -26.90 -13.33 22.80
N ASP A 95 -26.40 -13.98 21.74
CA ASP A 95 -25.41 -15.07 21.84
C ASP A 95 -24.32 -14.95 20.77
N ASN A 96 -23.90 -13.72 20.46
CA ASN A 96 -22.70 -13.44 19.64
C ASN A 96 -21.66 -12.54 20.32
N LYS A 97 -21.68 -12.46 21.66
CA LYS A 97 -20.69 -11.73 22.47
C LYS A 97 -19.79 -12.60 23.35
N LYS A 98 -19.74 -13.91 23.08
CA LYS A 98 -18.90 -14.89 23.83
C LYS A 98 -17.72 -15.46 23.05
N GLU A 99 -17.53 -15.10 21.78
CA GLU A 99 -16.39 -15.58 21.00
C GLU A 99 -15.16 -14.65 21.03
N SER A 100 -15.35 -13.36 21.31
CA SER A 100 -14.25 -12.38 21.49
C SER A 100 -13.64 -12.35 22.90
N GLN A 101 -14.23 -13.05 23.88
CA GLN A 101 -13.59 -13.29 25.19
C GLN A 101 -12.80 -14.62 25.26
N ASN A 102 -12.85 -15.46 24.21
CA ASN A 102 -12.12 -16.73 24.16
C ASN A 102 -10.73 -16.63 23.52
N PHE A 103 -10.36 -15.49 22.93
CA PHE A 103 -9.03 -15.29 22.33
C PHE A 103 -7.92 -15.11 23.39
N PHE A 104 -8.24 -14.55 24.56
CA PHE A 104 -7.31 -14.44 25.70
C PHE A 104 -7.18 -15.73 26.55
N SER A 105 -7.92 -16.80 26.22
CA SER A 105 -7.89 -18.07 26.99
C SER A 105 -6.95 -19.15 26.42
N ARG A 106 -6.30 -18.88 25.27
CA ARG A 106 -5.43 -19.86 24.57
C ARG A 106 -3.92 -19.67 24.75
N PHE A 107 -3.46 -18.72 25.57
CA PHE A 107 -2.06 -18.64 26.02
C PHE A 107 -1.75 -19.60 27.20
N LYS A 108 -2.15 -20.87 27.08
CA LYS A 108 -1.74 -21.97 27.99
C LYS A 108 -0.73 -22.91 27.33
N PHE A 109 0.21 -22.35 26.57
CA PHE A 109 1.31 -23.09 25.95
C PHE A 109 2.63 -23.05 26.75
N ILE A 110 2.70 -22.28 27.85
CA ILE A 110 3.87 -22.24 28.75
C ILE A 110 3.72 -23.14 29.99
N ASP A 111 2.54 -23.72 30.24
CA ASP A 111 2.27 -24.55 31.43
C ASP A 111 2.33 -26.07 31.16
N ARG A 112 2.77 -26.48 29.96
CA ARG A 112 2.86 -27.90 29.54
C ARG A 112 4.27 -28.42 29.31
N MET A 113 5.30 -27.70 29.78
CA MET A 113 6.69 -28.19 29.85
C MET A 113 7.12 -28.65 31.26
N GLN A 114 6.21 -28.71 32.26
CA GLN A 114 6.57 -29.04 33.65
C GLN A 114 6.01 -30.35 34.23
N SER A 115 5.38 -31.25 33.47
CA SER A 115 5.02 -32.56 34.02
C SER A 115 5.34 -33.73 33.09
N GLY A 116 6.50 -34.36 33.30
CA GLY A 116 6.70 -35.74 32.88
C GLY A 116 8.10 -36.14 32.43
N ARG A 117 9.08 -36.19 33.34
CA ARG A 117 10.03 -37.32 33.47
C ARG A 117 10.97 -37.12 34.66
N LYS A 118 10.87 -38.04 35.62
CA LYS A 118 11.90 -38.28 36.63
C LYS A 118 13.10 -38.93 35.93
N SER A 119 14.19 -38.19 35.74
CA SER A 119 15.53 -38.79 35.66
C SER A 119 16.55 -37.76 36.12
N VAL A 120 17.28 -38.17 37.16
CA VAL A 120 18.30 -37.45 37.90
C VAL A 120 19.36 -36.86 36.97
N TRP A 121 19.45 -35.54 36.93
CA TRP A 121 20.67 -34.79 36.64
C TRP A 121 20.71 -33.60 37.61
N ASN A 122 21.72 -33.57 38.46
CA ASN A 122 21.99 -32.45 39.35
C ASN A 122 22.43 -31.25 38.50
N LEU A 123 21.61 -30.19 38.48
CA LEU A 123 21.96 -28.88 37.96
C LEU A 123 22.15 -27.95 39.16
N GLU A 124 23.40 -27.55 39.38
CA GLU A 124 23.75 -26.37 40.17
C GLU A 124 23.29 -25.10 39.43
N GLU A 125 22.71 -24.18 40.19
CA GLU A 125 22.57 -22.73 39.99
C GLU A 125 22.98 -22.16 38.61
N PHE A 126 21.98 -21.83 37.77
CA PHE A 126 22.14 -20.88 36.67
C PHE A 126 21.61 -19.52 37.14
N ASP A 127 22.52 -18.68 37.61
CA ASP A 127 22.26 -17.29 37.98
C ASP A 127 22.18 -16.43 36.70
N LEU A 128 21.02 -15.84 36.41
CA LEU A 128 20.87 -14.87 35.31
C LEU A 128 21.32 -13.48 35.80
N PRO A 129 22.35 -12.86 35.19
CA PRO A 129 22.89 -11.58 35.62
C PRO A 129 22.04 -10.42 35.10
N GLY A 130 20.91 -10.14 35.74
CA GLY A 130 20.05 -9.00 35.35
C GLY A 130 19.30 -8.32 36.50
N LYS A 131 19.16 -8.97 37.67
CA LYS A 131 18.35 -8.46 38.79
C LYS A 131 18.90 -7.23 39.51
N SER A 132 20.16 -6.84 39.30
CA SER A 132 20.78 -5.72 40.03
C SER A 132 20.72 -4.35 39.32
N ARG A 133 20.35 -4.28 38.04
CA ARG A 133 20.39 -3.01 37.28
C ARG A 133 19.23 -2.05 37.61
N PHE A 134 18.02 -2.55 37.89
CA PHE A 134 16.85 -1.70 38.17
C PHE A 134 16.83 -1.02 39.56
N GLN A 135 17.66 -1.48 40.51
CA GLN A 135 17.65 -0.95 41.89
C GLN A 135 18.33 0.42 42.05
N TRP A 136 19.08 0.90 41.05
CA TRP A 136 19.92 2.10 41.18
C TRP A 136 19.18 3.44 41.02
N ILE A 137 18.01 3.46 40.37
CA ILE A 137 17.34 4.73 40.01
C ILE A 137 16.27 5.16 41.05
N ILE A 138 15.69 4.23 41.82
CA ILE A 138 14.56 4.53 42.73
C ILE A 138 15.00 4.83 44.18
N ALA A 139 16.24 4.52 44.57
CA ALA A 139 16.72 4.74 45.94
C ALA A 139 17.15 6.20 46.22
N GLY A 140 16.21 7.14 46.13
CA GLY A 140 16.38 8.54 46.54
C GLY A 140 15.86 8.80 47.95
N ASN A 141 16.64 8.44 48.98
CA ASN A 141 16.67 9.04 50.34
C ASN A 141 17.29 8.05 51.33
N ALA A 142 18.62 8.07 51.48
CA ALA A 142 19.28 7.54 52.68
C ALA A 142 20.54 8.36 52.97
N THR A 143 20.59 8.90 54.18
CA THR A 143 21.63 9.77 54.72
C THR A 143 22.96 9.04 54.95
N ASP A 144 24.04 9.70 54.57
CA ASP A 144 25.41 9.63 55.11
C ASP A 144 25.86 8.33 55.80
N SER A 145 26.30 7.37 55.00
CA SER A 145 27.40 6.49 55.41
C SER A 145 28.29 6.23 54.19
N ALA A 146 29.47 6.86 54.18
CA ALA A 146 30.48 6.75 53.14
C ALA A 146 31.05 5.32 53.07
N CYS A 147 30.39 4.46 52.30
CA CYS A 147 31.00 3.23 51.83
C CYS A 147 31.94 3.60 50.67
N PRO A 148 33.25 3.25 50.70
CA PRO A 148 34.15 3.56 49.60
C PRO A 148 33.64 2.85 48.34
N PHE A 149 33.16 3.65 47.39
CA PHE A 149 32.60 3.19 46.13
C PHE A 149 33.72 2.52 45.31
N ARG A 150 33.80 1.18 45.40
CA ARG A 150 34.67 0.38 44.54
C ARG A 150 33.90 0.16 43.24
N ALA A 151 33.97 1.15 42.34
CA ALA A 151 33.44 0.99 41.00
C ALA A 151 34.24 -0.12 40.31
N SER A 152 33.71 -1.34 40.25
CA SER A 152 34.19 -2.32 39.28
C SER A 152 33.93 -1.70 37.92
N SER A 153 34.98 -1.53 37.09
CA SER A 153 34.78 -1.12 35.70
C SER A 153 33.74 -2.06 35.09
N THR A 154 32.75 -1.50 34.41
CA THR A 154 31.81 -2.29 33.62
C THR A 154 32.61 -3.19 32.69
N GLU A 155 32.39 -4.49 32.82
CA GLU A 155 33.12 -5.54 32.11
C GLU A 155 32.65 -5.59 30.65
N SER A 156 33.17 -4.67 29.85
CA SER A 156 32.78 -4.45 28.46
C SER A 156 34.01 -4.33 27.56
N THR A 157 33.86 -4.60 26.25
CA THR A 157 34.99 -4.57 25.30
C THR A 157 35.68 -3.20 25.21
N TYR A 158 34.98 -2.10 25.52
CA TYR A 158 35.58 -0.77 25.61
C TYR A 158 36.70 -0.69 26.65
N THR A 159 36.66 -1.52 27.70
CA THR A 159 37.76 -1.63 28.66
C THR A 159 39.05 -2.10 27.98
N LEU A 160 38.95 -3.03 27.02
CA LEU A 160 40.11 -3.50 26.25
C LEU A 160 40.71 -2.39 25.37
N LEU A 161 39.88 -1.48 24.85
CA LEU A 161 40.36 -0.32 24.08
C LEU A 161 41.14 0.67 24.95
N ILE A 162 40.81 0.75 26.24
CA ILE A 162 41.46 1.62 27.20
C ILE A 162 42.78 1.00 27.71
N THR A 163 42.76 -0.28 28.10
CA THR A 163 43.85 -0.89 28.86
C THR A 163 44.95 -1.48 27.99
N GLU A 164 44.61 -2.02 26.82
CA GLU A 164 45.57 -2.75 26.00
C GLU A 164 46.34 -1.84 25.02
N PRO A 165 47.57 -2.22 24.61
CA PRO A 165 48.32 -1.46 23.62
C PRO A 165 47.64 -1.53 22.24
N ILE A 166 47.80 -0.46 21.45
CA ILE A 166 47.31 -0.39 20.07
C ILE A 166 47.93 -1.56 19.29
N PHE A 167 47.11 -2.26 18.50
CA PHE A 167 47.44 -3.48 17.75
C PHE A 167 47.69 -4.76 18.58
N SER A 168 47.45 -4.73 19.89
CA SER A 168 47.32 -5.98 20.65
C SER A 168 46.08 -6.76 20.22
N ALA A 169 46.05 -8.06 20.55
CA ALA A 169 44.87 -8.88 20.32
C ALA A 169 43.63 -8.33 21.06
N GLY A 170 43.78 -7.87 22.31
CA GLY A 170 42.66 -7.30 23.08
C GLY A 170 42.11 -6.01 22.49
N PHE A 171 43.00 -5.10 22.07
CA PHE A 171 42.60 -3.88 21.37
C PHE A 171 41.87 -4.19 20.07
N LEU A 172 42.41 -5.12 19.26
CA LEU A 172 41.77 -5.54 18.00
C LEU A 172 40.38 -6.17 18.24
N THR A 173 40.24 -7.00 19.28
CA THR A 173 38.92 -7.56 19.65
C THR A 173 37.92 -6.47 20.04
N GLY A 174 38.35 -5.44 20.77
CA GLY A 174 37.49 -4.29 21.09
C GLY A 174 37.06 -3.52 19.84
N ILE A 175 37.96 -3.31 18.88
CA ILE A 175 37.62 -2.67 17.59
C ILE A 175 36.66 -3.53 16.77
N ILE A 176 36.83 -4.85 16.76
CA ILE A 176 35.92 -5.77 16.06
C ILE A 176 34.52 -5.73 16.67
N ALA A 177 34.41 -5.81 18.01
CA ALA A 177 33.12 -5.76 18.70
C ALA A 177 32.38 -4.43 18.42
N LEU A 178 33.11 -3.31 18.47
CA LEU A 178 32.59 -2.00 18.12
C LEU A 178 32.14 -1.93 16.65
N GLY A 179 32.97 -2.43 15.74
CA GLY A 179 32.66 -2.46 14.30
C GLY A 179 31.39 -3.25 14.02
N MET A 180 31.24 -4.43 14.64
CA MET A 180 30.01 -5.23 14.52
C MET A 180 28.77 -4.47 15.01
N SER A 181 28.86 -3.85 16.19
CA SER A 181 27.73 -3.12 16.79
C SER A 181 27.32 -1.92 15.93
N ILE A 182 28.29 -1.11 15.48
CA ILE A 182 28.03 0.02 14.58
C ILE A 182 27.45 -0.46 13.25
N THR A 183 28.03 -1.48 12.62
CA THR A 183 27.52 -2.00 11.34
C THR A 183 26.08 -2.51 11.48
N CYS A 184 25.75 -3.25 12.53
CA CYS A 184 24.39 -3.71 12.76
C CYS A 184 23.40 -2.54 12.93
N LEU A 185 23.72 -1.57 13.80
CA LEU A 185 22.84 -0.41 14.02
C LEU A 185 22.72 0.48 12.77
N THR A 186 23.80 0.66 12.01
CA THR A 186 23.79 1.41 10.76
C THR A 186 22.98 0.70 9.68
N LEU A 187 23.07 -0.64 9.57
CA LEU A 187 22.27 -1.38 8.60
C LEU A 187 20.78 -1.26 8.90
N VAL A 188 20.39 -1.40 10.17
CA VAL A 188 19.00 -1.17 10.58
C VAL A 188 18.59 0.26 10.29
N LEU A 189 19.40 1.26 10.67
CA LEU A 189 19.09 2.67 10.39
C LEU A 189 18.94 2.96 8.89
N LEU A 190 19.80 2.40 8.05
CA LEU A 190 19.72 2.58 6.60
C LEU A 190 18.46 1.92 6.03
N GLN A 191 18.11 0.72 6.51
CA GLN A 191 16.89 0.04 6.10
C GLN A 191 15.63 0.85 6.46
N GLU A 192 15.57 1.46 7.65
CA GLU A 192 14.46 2.34 8.02
C GLU A 192 14.47 3.65 7.22
N LEU A 193 15.65 4.18 6.87
CA LEU A 193 15.80 5.37 6.02
C LEU A 193 15.54 5.09 4.53
N ASP A 194 15.43 3.84 4.12
CA ASP A 194 15.03 3.49 2.74
C ASP A 194 13.50 3.52 2.57
N ASN A 195 12.72 3.47 3.67
CA ASN A 195 11.25 3.55 3.66
C ASN A 195 10.70 4.98 3.41
N THR A 196 11.51 5.89 2.90
CA THR A 196 11.20 7.33 2.86
C THR A 196 10.61 7.75 1.53
N SER A 197 9.58 8.59 1.55
CA SER A 197 9.05 9.25 0.35
C SER A 197 9.30 10.77 0.38
N PRO A 198 9.21 11.48 -0.75
CA PRO A 198 9.50 12.92 -0.82
C PRO A 198 8.71 13.79 0.18
N ASP A 199 7.45 13.45 0.46
CA ASP A 199 6.63 14.15 1.45
C ASP A 199 6.63 13.46 2.82
N ASN A 200 7.11 12.22 2.89
CA ASN A 200 7.21 11.45 4.13
C ASN A 200 8.65 10.95 4.31
N ILE A 201 9.55 11.89 4.60
CA ILE A 201 11.01 11.67 4.76
C ILE A 201 11.33 10.65 5.86
N PHE A 202 10.37 10.32 6.73
CA PHE A 202 10.58 9.36 7.82
C PHE A 202 9.77 8.07 7.67
N GLY A 203 9.04 7.87 6.55
CA GLY A 203 8.22 6.67 6.35
C GLY A 203 7.14 6.49 7.42
N VAL A 204 6.61 7.58 7.96
CA VAL A 204 5.64 7.56 9.06
C VAL A 204 4.29 7.05 8.55
N PRO A 205 3.71 5.99 9.12
CA PRO A 205 2.40 5.52 8.69
C PRO A 205 1.31 6.57 8.94
N ALA A 206 0.34 6.66 8.04
CA ALA A 206 -0.80 7.53 8.19
C ALA A 206 -1.78 6.95 9.22
N GLY A 207 -2.33 7.80 10.10
CA GLY A 207 -3.52 7.41 10.87
C GLY A 207 -3.34 6.32 11.94
N VAL A 208 -2.18 6.24 12.60
CA VAL A 208 -1.89 5.22 13.62
C VAL A 208 -2.94 5.19 14.76
N GLU A 209 -3.38 3.97 15.12
CA GLU A 209 -4.35 3.76 16.19
C GLU A 209 -3.85 4.30 17.55
N THR A 210 -4.78 4.74 18.41
CA THR A 210 -4.46 5.27 19.74
C THR A 210 -3.64 4.30 20.62
N PRO A 211 -3.93 2.99 20.68
CA PRO A 211 -3.12 2.05 21.44
C PRO A 211 -1.67 1.98 20.97
N VAL A 212 -1.45 2.02 19.65
CA VAL A 212 -0.11 2.01 19.04
C VAL A 212 0.63 3.28 19.43
N LYS A 213 0.01 4.46 19.33
CA LYS A 213 0.61 5.73 19.79
C LYS A 213 1.06 5.64 21.24
N ILE A 214 0.22 5.14 22.15
CA ILE A 214 0.58 4.96 23.57
C ILE A 214 1.82 4.07 23.71
N VAL A 215 1.88 2.97 22.95
CA VAL A 215 3.02 2.06 22.94
C VAL A 215 4.27 2.76 22.40
N GLN A 216 4.18 3.55 21.33
CA GLN A 216 5.30 4.32 20.80
C GLN A 216 5.89 5.25 21.88
N TYR A 217 5.06 6.00 22.60
CA TYR A 217 5.54 6.83 23.72
C TYR A 217 6.21 6.02 24.82
N LEU A 218 5.61 4.88 25.22
CA LEU A 218 6.18 4.00 26.24
C LEU A 218 7.50 3.40 25.78
N SER A 219 7.63 3.01 24.52
CA SER A 219 8.83 2.44 23.93
C SER A 219 9.99 3.43 23.91
N ILE A 220 9.75 4.72 23.63
CA ILE A 220 10.80 5.75 23.78
C ILE A 220 11.27 5.85 25.24
N ILE A 221 10.34 5.85 26.21
CA ILE A 221 10.71 5.92 27.63
C ILE A 221 11.53 4.68 28.03
N ILE A 222 11.06 3.49 27.65
CA ILE A 222 11.70 2.22 27.98
C ILE A 222 13.07 2.14 27.31
N GLY A 223 13.17 2.40 26.02
CA GLY A 223 14.44 2.32 25.29
C GLY A 223 15.47 3.34 25.75
N VAL A 224 15.07 4.57 26.10
CA VAL A 224 15.98 5.54 26.73
C VAL A 224 16.45 5.04 28.11
N LEU A 225 15.60 4.36 28.89
CA LEU A 225 15.99 3.74 30.18
C LEU A 225 16.87 2.50 30.02
N MET A 226 16.76 1.79 28.91
CA MET A 226 17.58 0.63 28.59
C MET A 226 19.00 1.04 28.15
N GLU A 227 19.11 2.16 27.46
CA GLU A 227 20.37 2.72 26.98
C GLU A 227 21.36 3.01 28.12
N SER A 228 22.45 2.24 28.15
CA SER A 228 23.44 2.29 29.23
C SER A 228 24.81 2.80 28.81
N GLU A 229 25.07 2.91 27.50
CA GLU A 229 26.35 3.30 26.94
C GLU A 229 26.65 4.79 27.17
N ILE A 230 25.65 5.66 26.98
CA ILE A 230 25.77 7.11 27.20
C ILE A 230 26.18 7.47 28.64
N PRO A 231 25.44 7.09 29.70
CA PRO A 231 25.81 7.45 31.07
C PRO A 231 27.16 6.87 31.47
N THR A 232 27.46 5.63 31.06
CA THR A 232 28.74 4.97 31.34
C THR A 232 29.91 5.71 30.69
N GLY A 233 29.77 6.10 29.41
CA GLY A 233 30.79 6.86 28.68
C GLY A 233 31.08 8.23 29.32
N LEU A 234 30.03 8.95 29.74
CA LEU A 234 30.18 10.24 30.43
C LEU A 234 30.78 10.09 31.84
N GLU A 235 30.45 9.02 32.56
CA GLU A 235 31.03 8.76 33.89
C GLU A 235 32.54 8.49 33.79
N ILE A 236 32.97 7.68 32.82
CA ILE A 236 34.39 7.41 32.56
C ILE A 236 35.11 8.70 32.17
N MET A 237 34.51 9.52 31.31
CA MET A 237 35.06 10.82 30.92
C MET A 237 35.23 11.77 32.13
N GLY A 238 34.23 11.83 33.02
CA GLY A 238 34.31 12.62 34.25
C GLY A 238 35.44 12.16 35.18
N LYS A 239 35.58 10.85 35.39
CA LYS A 239 36.67 10.27 36.20
C LYS A 239 38.06 10.56 35.63
N GLU A 240 38.21 10.55 34.30
CA GLU A 240 39.48 10.88 33.66
C GLU A 240 39.87 12.36 33.87
N ILE A 241 38.90 13.28 33.76
CA ILE A 241 39.12 14.71 34.04
C ILE A 241 39.56 14.90 35.50
N GLU A 242 38.94 14.19 36.44
CA GLU A 242 39.31 14.21 37.86
C GLU A 242 40.74 13.72 38.09
N GLN A 243 41.13 12.60 37.46
CA GLN A 243 42.49 12.07 37.53
C GLN A 243 43.54 13.02 36.95
N GLN A 244 43.19 13.71 35.85
CA GLN A 244 44.05 14.72 35.26
C GLN A 244 44.35 15.87 36.23
N GLN A 245 43.38 16.30 37.04
CA GLN A 245 43.59 17.35 38.04
C GLN A 245 44.53 16.91 39.17
N MET A 246 44.55 15.61 39.50
CA MET A 246 45.40 15.06 40.57
C MET A 246 46.85 14.77 40.14
N GLY A 247 47.23 15.07 38.89
CA GLY A 247 48.60 14.95 38.39
C GLY A 247 49.13 13.51 38.28
N ARG A 248 48.29 12.49 38.50
CA ARG A 248 48.62 11.07 38.31
C ARG A 248 48.25 10.67 36.88
N ARG A 249 49.16 10.00 36.17
CA ARG A 249 48.92 9.55 34.78
C ARG A 249 49.22 8.05 34.65
N PRO A 250 48.29 7.16 35.03
CA PRO A 250 48.44 5.74 34.75
C PRO A 250 48.20 5.41 33.26
N PHE A 251 47.37 6.19 32.55
CA PHE A 251 46.95 5.89 31.17
C PHE A 251 47.15 7.07 30.21
N ASN A 252 47.12 6.76 28.91
CA ASN A 252 47.17 7.75 27.83
C ASN A 252 45.78 8.39 27.66
N ARG A 253 45.68 9.69 27.95
CA ARG A 253 44.44 10.48 27.86
C ARG A 253 43.70 10.32 26.53
N VAL A 254 44.46 10.29 25.44
CA VAL A 254 43.89 10.18 24.09
C VAL A 254 43.12 8.87 23.95
N ARG A 255 43.58 7.78 24.57
CA ARG A 255 42.91 6.47 24.50
C ARG A 255 41.63 6.44 25.31
N VAL A 256 41.66 6.93 26.56
CA VAL A 256 40.48 6.99 27.43
C VAL A 256 39.40 7.84 26.76
N PHE A 257 39.78 9.03 26.30
CA PHE A 257 38.87 9.95 25.64
C PHE A 257 38.29 9.38 24.33
N PHE A 258 39.13 8.76 23.49
CA PHE A 258 38.70 8.09 22.28
C PHE A 258 37.69 6.98 22.57
N SER A 259 37.96 6.11 23.55
CA SER A 259 37.02 5.06 23.96
C SER A 259 35.69 5.62 24.47
N CYS A 260 35.71 6.74 25.20
CA CYS A 260 34.47 7.39 25.67
C CYS A 260 33.65 7.94 24.51
N ILE A 261 34.29 8.57 23.51
CA ILE A 261 33.60 9.06 22.31
C ILE A 261 32.96 7.92 21.56
N LEU A 262 33.67 6.80 21.36
CA LEU A 262 33.14 5.64 20.66
C LEU A 262 31.93 5.03 21.37
N ARG A 263 31.97 4.96 22.71
CA ARG A 263 30.85 4.51 23.53
C ARG A 263 29.64 5.43 23.38
N LEU A 264 29.87 6.74 23.45
CA LEU A 264 28.81 7.73 23.23
C LEU A 264 28.23 7.67 21.82
N SER A 265 29.05 7.48 20.79
CA SER A 265 28.56 7.37 19.41
C SER A 265 27.68 6.15 19.19
N VAL A 266 28.00 5.00 19.83
CA VAL A 266 27.14 3.80 19.74
C VAL A 266 25.81 4.03 20.45
N GLY A 267 25.82 4.59 21.66
CA GLY A 267 24.58 4.88 22.38
C GLY A 267 23.67 5.90 21.68
N TYR A 268 24.25 6.95 21.06
CA TYR A 268 23.44 7.88 20.26
C TYR A 268 22.94 7.29 18.95
N LEU A 269 23.72 6.40 18.31
CA LEU A 269 23.27 5.67 17.14
C LEU A 269 22.10 4.74 17.50
N PHE A 270 22.19 4.02 18.63
CA PHE A 270 21.10 3.22 19.17
C PHE A 270 19.84 4.05 19.41
N LEU A 271 19.95 5.18 20.10
CA LEU A 271 18.78 6.06 20.35
C LEU A 271 18.16 6.58 19.05
N LEU A 272 18.99 6.92 18.05
CA LEU A 272 18.48 7.36 16.74
C LEU A 272 17.73 6.24 16.02
N THR A 273 18.31 5.04 15.96
CA THR A 273 17.68 3.86 15.35
C THR A 273 16.40 3.47 16.07
N LEU A 274 16.40 3.47 17.40
CA LEU A 274 15.21 3.24 18.23
C LEU A 274 14.10 4.26 17.91
N TRP A 275 14.46 5.54 17.81
CA TRP A 275 13.48 6.58 17.49
C TRP A 275 12.86 6.37 16.13
N MET A 276 13.65 6.04 15.10
CA MET A 276 13.16 5.75 13.74
C MET A 276 12.20 4.55 13.72
N ILE A 277 12.60 3.42 14.31
CA ILE A 277 11.75 2.20 14.39
C ILE A 277 10.43 2.50 15.09
N VAL A 278 10.46 3.24 16.20
CA VAL A 278 9.25 3.57 16.95
C VAL A 278 8.34 4.50 16.16
N LEU A 279 8.90 5.40 15.34
CA LEU A 279 8.11 6.27 14.47
C LEU A 279 7.42 5.53 13.32
N GLN A 280 8.10 4.54 12.72
CA GLN A 280 7.59 3.79 11.57
C GLN A 280 6.64 2.66 11.96
N GLY A 281 6.69 2.18 13.20
CA GLY A 281 5.84 1.09 13.66
C GLY A 281 4.35 1.46 13.72
N ASP A 282 3.54 0.73 12.96
CA ASP A 282 2.07 0.74 12.93
C ASP A 282 1.45 -0.35 13.83
N GLU A 283 2.19 -1.42 14.11
CA GLU A 283 1.75 -2.50 15.01
C GLU A 283 2.45 -2.51 16.38
N VAL A 284 1.68 -2.69 17.45
CA VAL A 284 2.19 -2.80 18.84
C VAL A 284 3.24 -3.91 18.98
N ILE A 285 2.99 -5.08 18.40
CA ILE A 285 3.86 -6.25 18.56
C ILE A 285 5.19 -6.03 17.84
N GLN A 286 5.15 -5.46 16.63
CA GLN A 286 6.32 -5.15 15.84
C GLN A 286 7.24 -4.18 16.57
N ILE A 287 6.70 -3.08 17.11
CA ILE A 287 7.47 -2.09 17.90
C ILE A 287 8.25 -2.76 19.04
N PHE A 288 7.61 -3.67 19.79
CA PHE A 288 8.30 -4.37 20.88
C PHE A 288 9.35 -5.37 20.40
N MET A 289 9.08 -6.08 19.30
CA MET A 289 10.04 -7.02 18.72
C MET A 289 11.30 -6.30 18.23
N ASP A 290 11.13 -5.16 17.58
CA ASP A 290 12.25 -4.38 17.05
C ASP A 290 13.06 -3.74 18.19
N MET A 291 12.38 -3.25 19.24
CA MET A 291 13.04 -2.77 20.46
C MET A 291 13.90 -3.86 21.13
N LEU A 292 13.40 -5.10 21.22
CA LEU A 292 14.16 -6.23 21.76
C LEU A 292 15.34 -6.62 20.86
N ALA A 293 15.17 -6.53 19.54
CA ALA A 293 16.25 -6.76 18.60
C ALA A 293 17.38 -5.73 18.76
N LEU A 294 17.04 -4.45 18.95
CA LEU A 294 18.02 -3.41 19.22
C LEU A 294 18.74 -3.63 20.55
N GLU A 295 18.04 -4.03 21.62
CA GLU A 295 18.67 -4.39 22.90
C GLU A 295 19.69 -5.52 22.73
N PHE A 296 19.37 -6.52 21.91
CA PHE A 296 20.32 -7.59 21.61
C PHE A 296 21.59 -7.06 20.94
N VAL A 297 21.46 -6.11 19.99
CA VAL A 297 22.60 -5.50 19.29
C VAL A 297 23.48 -4.69 20.25
N GLU A 298 22.89 -3.92 21.17
CA GLU A 298 23.63 -3.19 22.22
C GLU A 298 24.46 -4.15 23.08
N ASN A 299 23.92 -5.33 23.42
CA ASN A 299 24.58 -6.32 24.27
C ASN A 299 25.68 -7.15 23.59
N ILE A 300 25.94 -6.98 22.28
CA ILE A 300 26.94 -7.77 21.55
C ILE A 300 28.34 -7.61 22.15
N ASP A 301 28.70 -6.40 22.57
CA ASP A 301 30.02 -6.11 23.09
C ASP A 301 30.26 -6.77 24.46
N ASP A 302 29.26 -6.73 25.35
CA ASP A 302 29.26 -7.43 26.63
C ASP A 302 29.36 -8.96 26.43
N ILE A 303 28.62 -9.51 25.45
CA ILE A 303 28.69 -10.94 25.09
C ILE A 303 30.10 -11.30 24.61
N ILE A 304 30.70 -10.51 23.72
CA ILE A 304 32.07 -10.76 23.22
C ILE A 304 33.09 -10.68 24.37
N PHE A 305 32.93 -9.72 25.29
CA PHE A 305 33.79 -9.60 26.47
C PHE A 305 33.69 -10.85 27.36
N GLU A 306 32.48 -11.32 27.64
CA GLU A 306 32.23 -12.54 28.41
C GLU A 306 32.80 -13.80 27.70
N LEU A 307 32.69 -13.89 26.38
CA LEU A 307 33.32 -14.97 25.61
C LEU A 307 34.85 -14.93 25.71
N CYS A 308 35.46 -13.73 25.71
CA CYS A 308 36.90 -13.56 25.97
C CYS A 308 37.28 -14.01 27.38
N LYS A 309 36.49 -13.63 28.39
CA LYS A 309 36.68 -14.00 29.81
C LYS A 309 36.62 -15.51 30.05
N ARG A 310 35.71 -16.20 29.35
CA ARG A 310 35.61 -17.67 29.35
C ARG A 310 36.74 -18.34 28.56
N GLY A 311 37.39 -17.60 27.66
CA GLY A 311 38.55 -18.03 26.89
C GLY A 311 38.24 -18.71 25.56
N PHE A 312 37.04 -18.52 25.02
CA PHE A 312 36.67 -19.01 23.69
C PHE A 312 37.52 -18.38 22.58
N LEU A 313 37.91 -17.11 22.75
CA LEU A 313 38.71 -16.37 21.77
C LEU A 313 40.24 -16.47 22.02
N GLY A 314 40.67 -17.38 22.90
CA GLY A 314 42.07 -17.71 23.13
C GLY A 314 42.57 -17.40 24.54
N ARG A 315 43.70 -18.03 24.91
CA ARG A 315 44.28 -17.94 26.25
C ARG A 315 44.80 -16.55 26.59
N ASN A 316 45.29 -15.81 25.60
CA ASN A 316 45.81 -14.45 25.81
C ASN A 316 44.68 -13.48 26.18
N LEU A 317 43.58 -13.49 25.42
CA LEU A 317 42.42 -12.66 25.72
C LEU A 317 41.80 -13.01 27.07
N ARG A 318 41.71 -14.30 27.40
CA ARG A 318 41.30 -14.75 28.74
C ARG A 318 42.18 -14.19 29.85
N TYR A 319 43.49 -14.20 29.64
CA TYR A 319 44.42 -13.66 30.62
C TYR A 319 44.21 -12.16 30.81
N ILE A 320 44.03 -11.41 29.72
CA ILE A 320 43.78 -9.96 29.74
C ILE A 320 42.46 -9.62 30.42
N THR A 321 41.35 -10.26 30.03
CA THR A 321 40.01 -9.95 30.60
C THR A 321 39.84 -10.37 32.05
N ASN A 322 40.61 -11.34 32.55
CA ASN A 322 40.62 -11.71 33.96
C ASN A 322 41.52 -10.79 34.83
N GLN A 323 42.27 -9.86 34.24
CA GLN A 323 43.00 -8.87 35.03
C GLN A 323 42.01 -7.87 35.61
N THR A 324 41.87 -7.87 36.93
CA THR A 324 41.07 -6.87 37.63
C THR A 324 41.78 -5.52 37.58
N HIS A 325 41.39 -4.66 36.64
CA HIS A 325 41.83 -3.27 36.60
C HIS A 325 41.06 -2.48 37.67
N SER A 326 41.55 -2.50 38.91
CA SER A 326 40.98 -1.69 39.99
C SER A 326 41.49 -0.25 39.87
N TYR A 327 40.61 0.69 39.55
CA TYR A 327 40.88 2.11 39.78
C TYR A 327 40.91 2.37 41.29
N GLU A 328 42.10 2.41 41.88
CA GLU A 328 42.25 2.72 43.30
C GLU A 328 42.05 4.23 43.50
N ALA A 329 40.92 4.61 44.12
CA ALA A 329 40.61 6.00 44.38
C ALA A 329 41.72 6.65 45.24
N PRO A 330 42.29 7.78 44.81
CA PRO A 330 43.36 8.46 45.54
C PRO A 330 42.81 9.11 46.82
N GLY A 331 42.81 8.39 47.94
CA GLY A 331 42.35 8.96 49.21
C GLY A 331 42.63 8.15 50.47
N ASN A 332 42.70 6.81 50.40
CA ASN A 332 42.68 5.99 51.62
C ASN A 332 44.05 5.56 52.17
N GLN A 333 45.18 6.00 51.58
CA GLN A 333 46.51 5.63 52.12
C GLN A 333 47.03 6.52 53.25
N LEU A 334 46.31 7.57 53.66
CA LEU A 334 46.84 8.56 54.60
C LEU A 334 46.77 8.18 56.10
N HIS A 335 46.20 7.02 56.48
CA HIS A 335 46.10 6.65 57.90
C HIS A 335 46.54 5.23 58.30
N ARG A 336 47.15 4.45 57.41
CA ARG A 336 47.74 3.16 57.82
C ARG A 336 49.18 3.31 58.29
N GLY A 337 49.33 3.89 59.48
CA GLY A 337 50.37 3.52 60.44
C GLY A 337 51.78 4.10 60.22
N SER A 338 52.01 5.26 60.83
CA SER A 338 53.15 5.35 61.74
C SER A 338 52.63 5.95 63.05
N VAL A 339 52.24 5.08 63.98
CA VAL A 339 52.06 5.43 65.39
C VAL A 339 53.47 5.75 65.91
N VAL A 340 53.91 6.97 65.65
CA VAL A 340 55.02 7.58 66.38
C VAL A 340 54.37 8.41 67.48
N THR A 341 54.31 7.81 68.66
CA THR A 341 54.27 8.53 69.93
C THR A 341 55.35 9.61 69.90
N GLN A 342 54.98 10.89 69.83
CA GLN A 342 55.79 11.92 70.44
C GLN A 342 54.99 13.13 70.91
N SER A 343 55.20 13.36 72.20
CA SER A 343 54.98 14.53 73.03
C SER A 343 54.83 15.89 72.32
N SER A 344 53.78 16.58 72.73
CA SER A 344 53.79 17.99 73.15
C SER A 344 55.11 18.75 72.96
N THR A 345 55.12 19.76 72.10
CA THR A 345 55.11 21.18 72.49
C THR A 345 55.16 22.08 71.26
N GLU A 346 54.60 23.28 71.43
CA GLU A 346 54.92 24.53 70.74
C GLU A 346 54.08 24.93 69.51
N SER A 347 53.11 25.79 69.84
CA SER A 347 52.32 26.65 68.98
C SER A 347 53.19 27.56 68.12
N THR A 348 53.14 27.38 66.80
CA THR A 348 53.57 28.40 65.84
C THR A 348 52.48 28.59 64.78
N ASN A 349 51.90 29.78 64.75
CA ASN A 349 50.93 30.22 63.74
C ASN A 349 51.58 30.20 62.35
N GLN A 350 51.32 29.17 61.54
CA GLN A 350 51.63 29.19 60.12
C GLN A 350 50.39 29.61 59.31
N PRO A 351 50.56 30.45 58.27
CA PRO A 351 49.47 30.92 57.44
C PRO A 351 48.86 29.75 56.67
N LEU A 352 47.52 29.67 56.62
CA LEU A 352 46.79 28.72 55.79
C LEU A 352 47.35 28.77 54.36
N THR A 353 48.08 27.73 53.98
CA THR A 353 48.68 27.60 52.66
C THR A 353 47.63 27.21 51.63
N ALA A 354 47.85 27.63 50.38
CA ALA A 354 46.95 27.51 49.23
C ALA A 354 46.49 26.07 48.88
N SER A 355 46.96 25.04 49.58
CA SER A 355 46.54 23.65 49.39
C SER A 355 45.09 23.38 49.84
N THR A 356 44.54 24.19 50.75
CA THR A 356 43.16 24.00 51.24
C THR A 356 42.12 24.43 50.19
N ILE A 357 42.42 25.42 49.35
CA ILE A 357 41.49 25.93 48.32
C ILE A 357 41.34 24.96 47.14
N ALA A 358 42.37 24.14 46.84
CA ALA A 358 42.29 23.16 45.75
C ALA A 358 41.39 21.96 46.08
N SER A 359 41.25 21.60 47.36
CA SER A 359 40.47 20.43 47.78
C SER A 359 38.94 20.60 47.68
N PHE A 360 38.43 21.82 47.83
CA PHE A 360 36.99 22.10 47.76
C PHE A 360 36.39 22.03 46.34
N ASN A 361 37.23 22.07 45.29
CA ASN A 361 36.74 22.04 43.90
C ASN A 361 36.49 20.63 43.36
N LEU A 362 37.13 19.59 43.91
CA LEU A 362 37.04 18.21 43.38
C LEU A 362 35.71 17.53 43.75
N GLU A 363 35.26 17.63 45.01
CA GLU A 363 33.94 17.10 45.41
C GLU A 363 32.81 17.79 44.64
N SER A 364 32.94 19.10 44.43
CA SER A 364 32.00 19.90 43.63
C SER A 364 31.95 19.42 42.17
N PHE A 365 33.08 19.01 41.60
CA PHE A 365 33.16 18.51 40.22
C PHE A 365 32.46 17.17 40.03
N SER A 366 32.67 16.19 40.93
CA SER A 366 31.99 14.89 40.86
C SER A 366 30.46 15.02 40.96
N ILE A 367 29.98 15.90 41.85
CA ILE A 367 28.56 16.23 41.99
C ILE A 367 28.04 16.89 40.69
N TRP A 368 28.82 17.78 40.08
CA TRP A 368 28.46 18.46 38.83
C TRP A 368 28.38 17.49 37.65
N CYS A 369 29.32 16.55 37.50
CA CYS A 369 29.27 15.51 36.47
C CYS A 369 28.01 14.64 36.58
N LYS A 370 27.68 14.16 37.80
CA LYS A 370 26.43 13.39 38.02
C LYS A 370 25.18 14.19 37.64
N ARG A 371 25.17 15.50 37.92
CA ARG A 371 24.06 16.38 37.53
C ARG A 371 23.98 16.57 36.02
N ILE A 372 25.12 16.69 35.32
CA ILE A 372 25.14 16.79 33.85
C ILE A 372 24.66 15.51 33.21
N ILE A 373 25.12 14.34 33.66
CA ILE A 373 24.69 13.05 33.09
C ILE A 373 23.17 12.93 33.18
N ARG A 374 22.60 13.23 34.36
CA ARG A 374 21.14 13.27 34.53
C ARG A 374 20.48 14.29 33.59
N PHE A 375 21.05 15.48 33.47
CA PHE A 375 20.50 16.51 32.59
C PHE A 375 20.50 16.08 31.11
N ILE A 376 21.62 15.55 30.60
CA ILE A 376 21.72 15.04 29.22
C ILE A 376 20.68 13.94 28.97
N PHE A 377 20.55 13.00 29.92
CA PHE A 377 19.58 11.93 29.84
C PHE A 377 18.14 12.44 29.75
N TYR A 378 17.76 13.38 30.62
CA TYR A 378 16.44 14.02 30.57
C TYR A 378 16.22 14.82 29.28
N MET A 379 17.26 15.49 28.76
CA MET A 379 17.16 16.25 27.51
C MET A 379 16.97 15.32 26.31
N ASN A 380 17.69 14.21 26.22
CA ASN A 380 17.51 13.23 25.15
C ASN A 380 16.08 12.67 25.15
N MET A 381 15.59 12.26 26.32
CA MET A 381 14.21 11.81 26.50
C MET A 381 13.20 12.89 26.06
N LEU A 382 13.39 14.15 26.49
CA LEU A 382 12.50 15.25 26.14
C LEU A 382 12.50 15.53 24.63
N VAL A 383 13.67 15.52 23.97
CA VAL A 383 13.78 15.75 22.52
C VAL A 383 13.07 14.64 21.74
N MET A 384 13.28 13.37 22.10
CA MET A 384 12.62 12.24 21.43
C MET A 384 11.11 12.27 21.62
N LEU A 385 10.62 12.55 22.84
CA LEU A 385 9.20 12.68 23.12
C LEU A 385 8.56 13.88 22.41
N ALA A 386 9.27 15.01 22.31
CA ALA A 386 8.80 16.18 21.56
C ALA A 386 8.75 15.89 20.06
N GLY A 387 9.72 15.15 19.52
CA GLY A 387 9.71 14.66 18.14
C GLY A 387 8.52 13.74 17.86
N LEU A 388 8.28 12.77 18.73
CA LEU A 388 7.12 11.88 18.61
C LEU A 388 5.79 12.63 18.76
N ALA A 389 5.72 13.64 19.64
CA ALA A 389 4.54 14.49 19.77
C ALA A 389 4.28 15.33 18.53
N TYR A 390 5.34 15.87 17.92
CA TYR A 390 5.23 16.58 16.64
C TYR A 390 4.70 15.64 15.55
N VAL A 391 5.27 14.45 15.41
CA VAL A 391 4.84 13.46 14.41
C VAL A 391 3.41 12.97 14.66
N SER A 392 3.04 12.72 15.91
CA SER A 392 1.67 12.31 16.26
C SER A 392 0.66 13.39 15.88
N VAL A 393 1.00 14.67 16.04
CA VAL A 393 0.12 15.77 15.61
C VAL A 393 0.04 15.83 14.08
N THR A 394 1.14 15.65 13.35
CA THR A 394 1.12 15.66 11.87
C THR A 394 0.39 14.45 11.27
N GLN A 395 0.46 13.30 11.93
CA GLN A 395 -0.37 12.13 11.63
C GLN A 395 -1.86 12.42 11.82
N ASP A 396 -2.23 13.09 12.92
CA ASP A 396 -3.62 13.44 13.22
C ASP A 396 -4.17 14.48 12.23
N THR A 397 -3.35 15.46 11.83
CA THR A 397 -3.73 16.43 10.78
C THR A 397 -3.82 15.80 9.39
N GLY A 398 -3.39 14.55 9.23
CA GLY A 398 -3.48 13.82 7.98
C GLY A 398 -2.42 14.19 6.94
N GLU A 399 -1.32 14.84 7.33
CA GLU A 399 -0.27 15.25 6.37
C GLU A 399 0.39 14.06 5.67
N TYR A 400 0.38 12.88 6.29
CA TYR A 400 0.93 11.65 5.73
C TYR A 400 -0.09 10.79 4.96
N ARG A 401 -1.35 11.24 4.84
CA ARG A 401 -2.38 10.50 4.10
C ARG A 401 -2.18 10.66 2.59
N CYS A 402 -2.67 9.68 1.85
CA CYS A 402 -2.72 9.74 0.40
C CYS A 402 -3.62 10.87 -0.06
N LYS A 403 -3.09 11.78 -0.89
CA LYS A 403 -3.88 12.90 -1.44
C LYS A 403 -4.79 12.44 -2.57
N SER A 404 -4.43 11.34 -3.22
CA SER A 404 -5.18 10.74 -4.32
C SER A 404 -5.26 9.22 -4.12
N ILE A 405 -6.46 8.66 -4.29
CA ILE A 405 -6.72 7.24 -4.16
C ILE A 405 -7.44 6.72 -5.40
N SER A 406 -7.09 5.50 -5.83
CA SER A 406 -7.84 4.75 -6.83
C SER A 406 -8.72 3.73 -6.14
N VAL A 407 -10.01 3.78 -6.43
CA VAL A 407 -10.99 2.87 -5.84
C VAL A 407 -11.49 1.92 -6.92
N ALA A 408 -11.37 0.61 -6.68
CA ALA A 408 -11.99 -0.43 -7.47
C ALA A 408 -13.05 -1.15 -6.63
N PHE A 409 -14.29 -1.09 -7.08
CA PHE A 409 -15.39 -1.80 -6.44
C PHE A 409 -15.40 -3.28 -6.87
N GLY A 410 -15.50 -4.19 -5.90
CA GLY A 410 -15.46 -5.63 -6.11
C GLY A 410 -16.83 -6.21 -6.48
N GLY A 411 -16.91 -6.89 -7.62
CA GLY A 411 -18.09 -7.69 -8.00
C GLY A 411 -18.72 -7.28 -9.33
N LEU A 412 -19.32 -8.28 -10.00
CA LEU A 412 -20.05 -8.10 -11.25
C LEU A 412 -21.54 -7.83 -11.04
N THR A 413 -22.02 -7.77 -9.78
CA THR A 413 -23.46 -7.62 -9.54
C THR A 413 -23.88 -6.16 -9.76
N PRO A 414 -24.74 -5.87 -10.74
CA PRO A 414 -25.24 -4.53 -10.96
C PRO A 414 -26.02 -4.06 -9.73
N LEU A 415 -25.76 -2.85 -9.24
CA LEU A 415 -26.55 -2.26 -8.15
C LEU A 415 -27.77 -1.57 -8.76
N ARG A 416 -28.96 -1.92 -8.25
CA ARG A 416 -30.21 -1.30 -8.68
C ARG A 416 -30.67 -0.32 -7.61
N PHE A 417 -30.62 0.98 -7.91
CA PHE A 417 -31.13 2.01 -7.03
C PHE A 417 -32.50 2.49 -7.49
N VAL A 418 -33.49 2.42 -6.60
CA VAL A 418 -34.85 2.91 -6.88
C VAL A 418 -34.95 4.34 -6.36
N GLY A 419 -34.76 5.33 -7.23
CA GLY A 419 -34.98 6.75 -6.92
C GLY A 419 -36.43 7.17 -7.13
N GLN A 420 -36.88 8.25 -6.45
CA GLN A 420 -38.28 8.74 -6.45
C GLN A 420 -38.83 9.22 -7.82
N SER A 421 -38.00 9.34 -8.85
CA SER A 421 -38.44 9.82 -10.17
C SER A 421 -37.81 9.07 -11.35
N LYS A 422 -36.67 8.40 -11.15
CA LYS A 422 -36.01 7.55 -12.15
C LYS A 422 -35.31 6.40 -11.43
N THR A 423 -35.53 5.16 -11.86
CA THR A 423 -34.68 4.03 -11.49
C THR A 423 -33.28 4.30 -12.02
N LEU A 424 -32.32 4.43 -11.11
CA LEU A 424 -30.92 4.62 -11.42
C LEU A 424 -30.26 3.24 -11.32
N ASN A 425 -29.91 2.63 -12.44
CA ASN A 425 -29.03 1.46 -12.40
C ASN A 425 -27.61 2.01 -12.28
N ALA A 426 -27.03 1.93 -11.09
CA ALA A 426 -25.65 2.33 -10.87
C ALA A 426 -24.79 1.05 -10.84
N TYR A 427 -23.79 0.89 -11.69
CA TYR A 427 -22.95 -0.30 -11.64
C TYR A 427 -21.71 0.00 -10.83
N ALA A 428 -21.46 -0.86 -9.86
CA ALA A 428 -20.31 -0.80 -8.98
C ALA A 428 -19.14 -1.64 -9.52
N SER A 429 -18.89 -1.64 -10.83
CA SER A 429 -17.65 -2.19 -11.39
C SER A 429 -16.64 -1.12 -11.79
N GLY A 430 -16.96 0.16 -11.55
CA GLY A 430 -16.11 1.29 -11.91
C GLY A 430 -14.82 1.33 -11.10
N GLN A 431 -13.71 1.62 -11.76
CA GLN A 431 -12.56 2.23 -11.10
C GLN A 431 -12.80 3.74 -11.03
N GLY A 432 -12.38 4.41 -9.97
CA GLY A 432 -12.49 5.86 -9.88
C GLY A 432 -11.27 6.44 -9.18
N ILE A 433 -10.82 7.58 -9.67
CA ILE A 433 -9.79 8.37 -9.01
C ILE A 433 -10.51 9.35 -8.09
N TYR A 434 -10.18 9.33 -6.81
CA TYR A 434 -10.71 10.26 -5.83
C TYR A 434 -9.56 11.04 -5.23
N VAL A 435 -9.74 12.36 -5.15
CA VAL A 435 -8.73 13.25 -4.61
C VAL A 435 -9.27 13.87 -3.34
N GLU A 436 -8.43 13.92 -2.32
CA GLU A 436 -8.71 14.59 -1.06
C GLU A 436 -9.06 16.06 -1.33
N GLU A 437 -10.24 16.49 -0.90
CA GLU A 437 -10.62 17.88 -1.00
C GLU A 437 -10.11 18.63 0.23
N THR A 438 -9.05 19.41 0.05
CA THR A 438 -8.51 20.27 1.11
C THR A 438 -9.57 21.27 1.58
N LEU A 439 -9.77 21.32 2.89
CA LEU A 439 -10.84 22.06 3.60
C LEU A 439 -10.88 23.57 3.32
N SER A 440 -9.85 24.14 2.70
CA SER A 440 -9.75 25.59 2.45
C SER A 440 -10.81 26.15 1.51
N LEU A 441 -11.52 25.32 0.74
CA LEU A 441 -12.48 25.77 -0.28
C LEU A 441 -13.97 25.61 0.09
N LYS A 442 -14.33 24.79 1.09
CA LYS A 442 -15.72 24.60 1.51
C LYS A 442 -15.95 25.18 2.92
N GLU A 443 -15.91 26.52 3.03
CA GLU A 443 -16.14 27.27 4.28
C GLU A 443 -17.48 26.98 5.02
N ASN A 444 -18.37 26.14 4.49
CA ASN A 444 -19.70 25.87 5.07
C ASN A 444 -20.08 24.40 5.24
N LEU A 445 -19.24 23.44 4.82
CA LEU A 445 -19.41 22.04 5.25
C LEU A 445 -18.36 21.81 6.32
N ALA A 446 -18.77 21.88 7.58
CA ALA A 446 -17.95 21.45 8.70
C ALA A 446 -17.41 20.07 8.37
N SER A 447 -16.07 19.90 8.29
CA SER A 447 -15.50 18.56 8.36
C SER A 447 -16.07 17.93 9.62
N VAL A 448 -16.64 16.75 9.46
CA VAL A 448 -17.06 15.96 10.60
C VAL A 448 -15.75 15.44 11.20
N GLU A 449 -15.29 16.06 12.29
CA GLU A 449 -14.13 15.67 13.10
C GLU A 449 -12.76 15.64 12.38
N ASP A 450 -12.44 16.61 11.53
CA ASP A 450 -11.12 16.70 10.85
C ASP A 450 -10.75 15.47 9.99
N ARG A 451 -11.75 14.66 9.60
CA ARG A 451 -11.57 13.54 8.68
C ARG A 451 -11.62 14.00 7.22
N PRO A 452 -10.79 13.40 6.35
CA PRO A 452 -10.70 13.82 4.96
C PRO A 452 -11.92 13.36 4.18
N MET A 453 -12.24 14.11 3.14
CA MET A 453 -13.28 13.76 2.18
C MET A 453 -12.63 13.59 0.82
N PHE A 454 -12.81 12.41 0.23
CA PHE A 454 -12.29 12.10 -1.09
C PHE A 454 -13.40 12.30 -2.12
N THR A 455 -13.17 13.23 -3.04
CA THR A 455 -14.13 13.55 -4.08
C THR A 455 -13.64 12.95 -5.39
N GLU A 456 -14.52 12.26 -6.09
CA GLU A 456 -14.21 11.70 -7.41
C GLU A 456 -13.72 12.84 -8.33
N ARG A 457 -12.71 12.54 -9.15
CA ARG A 457 -12.22 13.43 -10.20
C ARG A 457 -12.66 12.95 -11.58
N ASN A 458 -12.63 13.88 -12.52
CA ASN A 458 -12.81 13.57 -13.93
C ASN A 458 -11.76 12.54 -14.35
N LYS A 459 -12.18 11.55 -15.12
CA LYS A 459 -11.37 10.34 -15.40
C LYS A 459 -10.52 10.45 -16.65
N GLU A 460 -10.76 11.49 -17.43
CA GLU A 460 -10.07 11.77 -18.68
C GLU A 460 -8.91 12.76 -18.44
N ASP A 461 -9.10 13.75 -17.56
CA ASP A 461 -8.09 14.77 -17.27
C ASP A 461 -7.68 14.88 -15.79
N GLY A 462 -8.34 14.17 -14.88
CA GLY A 462 -8.06 14.26 -13.44
C GLY A 462 -8.59 15.54 -12.78
N ASP A 463 -9.25 16.44 -13.53
CA ASP A 463 -9.75 17.71 -13.02
C ASP A 463 -11.07 17.56 -12.25
N ARG A 464 -11.56 18.67 -11.69
CA ARG A 464 -12.88 18.68 -11.03
C ARG A 464 -13.99 18.63 -12.08
N PHE A 465 -15.03 17.83 -11.80
CA PHE A 465 -16.25 17.85 -12.59
C PHE A 465 -16.86 19.26 -12.67
N GLN A 466 -17.06 19.76 -13.89
CA GLN A 466 -17.65 21.10 -14.11
C GLN A 466 -19.18 21.09 -14.10
N LYS A 467 -19.78 20.05 -14.67
CA LYS A 467 -21.25 19.90 -14.81
C LYS A 467 -21.81 18.78 -13.95
N THR A 468 -21.05 17.70 -13.82
CA THR A 468 -21.48 16.49 -13.11
C THR A 468 -21.24 16.64 -11.61
N VAL A 469 -22.13 16.06 -10.80
CA VAL A 469 -21.95 16.01 -9.35
C VAL A 469 -21.08 14.79 -9.03
N PRO A 470 -19.91 14.93 -8.41
CA PRO A 470 -19.04 13.81 -8.10
C PRO A 470 -19.61 12.90 -7.01
N ALA A 471 -19.19 11.64 -7.00
CA ALA A 471 -19.32 10.80 -5.83
C ALA A 471 -18.26 11.16 -4.77
N GLU A 472 -18.55 10.84 -3.52
CA GLU A 472 -17.72 11.21 -2.37
C GLU A 472 -17.54 10.01 -1.44
N PHE A 473 -16.31 9.78 -0.99
CA PHE A 473 -16.03 9.04 0.24
C PHE A 473 -15.88 10.01 1.39
N MET A 474 -16.61 9.79 2.47
CA MET A 474 -16.52 10.59 3.67
C MET A 474 -16.82 9.75 4.90
N TYR A 475 -16.40 10.22 6.07
CA TYR A 475 -16.78 9.61 7.33
C TYR A 475 -18.15 10.10 7.80
N CYS A 476 -18.98 9.18 8.28
CA CYS A 476 -20.30 9.48 8.85
C CYS A 476 -20.29 9.20 10.36
N GLU A 477 -20.39 10.26 11.18
CA GLU A 477 -20.40 10.20 12.64
C GLU A 477 -21.59 9.42 13.20
N ASP A 478 -22.79 9.58 12.62
CA ASP A 478 -24.01 8.92 13.10
C ASP A 478 -23.89 7.39 13.18
N ILE A 479 -23.09 6.80 12.30
CA ILE A 479 -22.87 5.35 12.23
C ILE A 479 -21.43 4.94 12.50
N GLU A 480 -20.55 5.89 12.82
CA GLU A 480 -19.11 5.68 13.06
C GLU A 480 -18.44 4.89 11.93
N ALA A 481 -18.72 5.22 10.66
CA ALA A 481 -18.21 4.46 9.51
C ALA A 481 -17.88 5.34 8.31
N TRP A 482 -16.94 4.87 7.49
CA TRP A 482 -16.68 5.42 6.17
C TRP A 482 -17.83 5.09 5.23
N VAL A 483 -18.28 6.08 4.48
CA VAL A 483 -19.39 5.94 3.53
C VAL A 483 -19.01 6.42 2.15
N PHE A 484 -19.33 5.63 1.15
CA PHE A 484 -19.41 6.06 -0.24
C PHE A 484 -20.82 6.55 -0.50
N ARG A 485 -20.97 7.77 -1.01
CA ARG A 485 -22.27 8.33 -1.36
C ARG A 485 -22.20 9.13 -2.66
N HIS A 486 -23.38 9.39 -3.22
CA HIS A 486 -23.54 10.32 -4.32
C HIS A 486 -24.67 11.30 -3.98
N PRO A 487 -24.47 12.63 -4.01
CA PRO A 487 -25.46 13.60 -3.52
C PRO A 487 -26.85 13.52 -4.18
N GLN A 488 -26.91 13.02 -5.42
CA GLN A 488 -28.17 12.84 -6.16
C GLN A 488 -28.85 11.48 -5.93
N ILE A 489 -28.21 10.52 -5.25
CA ILE A 489 -28.79 9.21 -4.95
C ILE A 489 -29.17 9.18 -3.48
N ARG A 490 -30.47 8.98 -3.20
CA ARG A 490 -30.97 8.81 -1.82
C ARG A 490 -31.38 7.37 -1.59
N THR A 491 -30.97 6.83 -0.46
CA THR A 491 -31.24 5.45 -0.06
C THR A 491 -32.42 5.44 0.93
N LYS A 492 -33.63 5.65 0.39
CA LYS A 492 -34.87 5.60 1.19
C LYS A 492 -35.27 4.15 1.48
N ASN A 493 -35.59 3.87 2.73
CA ASN A 493 -36.11 2.57 3.14
C ASN A 493 -37.64 2.53 2.90
N THR A 494 -38.07 2.03 1.75
CA THR A 494 -39.50 2.00 1.36
C THR A 494 -40.33 0.96 2.11
N ALA A 495 -39.71 0.07 2.89
CA ALA A 495 -40.38 -1.07 3.52
C ALA A 495 -41.17 -0.72 4.80
N VAL A 496 -40.99 0.45 5.40
CA VAL A 496 -41.63 0.77 6.70
C VAL A 496 -42.81 1.73 6.49
N THR A 497 -44.00 1.14 6.49
CA THR A 497 -45.30 1.82 6.45
C THR A 497 -45.55 2.61 7.74
N GLY A 498 -44.92 3.77 7.91
CA GLY A 498 -45.22 4.63 9.07
C GLY A 498 -44.37 5.87 9.28
N GLY A 499 -43.20 6.00 8.67
CA GLY A 499 -42.36 7.19 8.78
C GLY A 499 -41.13 7.08 7.90
N GLU A 500 -40.95 8.03 6.97
CA GLU A 500 -39.76 8.09 6.11
C GLU A 500 -38.56 8.57 6.94
N THR A 501 -37.79 7.65 7.52
CA THR A 501 -36.43 7.96 7.96
C THR A 501 -35.48 7.63 6.82
N GLU A 502 -34.84 8.65 6.24
CA GLU A 502 -33.67 8.43 5.37
C GLU A 502 -32.65 7.59 6.16
N ASN A 503 -31.92 6.70 5.48
CA ASN A 503 -30.82 6.03 6.16
C ASN A 503 -29.78 7.07 6.58
N GLU A 504 -29.15 6.84 7.73
CA GLU A 504 -28.10 7.71 8.26
C GLU A 504 -27.06 7.97 7.16
N CYS A 505 -26.79 9.24 6.87
CA CYS A 505 -25.84 9.71 5.84
C CYS A 505 -26.08 9.33 4.37
N ASN A 506 -27.22 8.77 3.96
CA ASN A 506 -27.53 8.46 2.55
C ASN A 506 -26.44 7.63 1.83
N TRP A 507 -25.80 6.70 2.55
CA TRP A 507 -24.70 5.91 2.00
C TRP A 507 -25.17 4.91 0.94
N LEU A 508 -24.29 4.62 -0.03
CA LEU A 508 -24.42 3.59 -1.06
C LEU A 508 -23.54 2.38 -0.74
N LEU A 509 -22.36 2.65 -0.20
CA LEU A 509 -21.47 1.68 0.42
C LEU A 509 -21.08 2.21 1.80
N ARG A 510 -20.93 1.35 2.80
CA ARG A 510 -20.36 1.73 4.09
C ARG A 510 -19.38 0.69 4.62
N SER A 511 -18.37 1.13 5.35
CA SER A 511 -17.47 0.25 6.07
C SER A 511 -18.14 -0.33 7.33
N PRO A 512 -17.51 -1.31 7.99
CA PRO A 512 -17.76 -1.57 9.40
C PRO A 512 -17.56 -0.32 10.25
N ARG A 513 -18.08 -0.34 11.48
CA ARG A 513 -17.79 0.73 12.44
C ARG A 513 -16.29 0.78 12.72
N THR A 514 -15.71 1.97 12.59
CA THR A 514 -14.26 2.16 12.72
C THR A 514 -13.98 3.58 13.19
N ASP A 515 -12.97 3.73 14.04
CA ASP A 515 -12.38 5.02 14.40
C ASP A 515 -11.18 5.37 13.53
N SER A 516 -10.72 4.46 12.65
CA SER A 516 -9.56 4.70 11.78
C SER A 516 -9.79 5.88 10.84
N PHE A 517 -8.77 6.73 10.74
CA PHE A 517 -8.72 7.89 9.86
C PHE A 517 -8.25 7.53 8.45
N ASP A 518 -7.73 6.32 8.26
CA ASP A 518 -7.22 5.86 6.97
C ASP A 518 -8.28 5.02 6.25
N LEU A 519 -8.75 5.53 5.12
CA LEU A 519 -9.74 4.85 4.29
C LEU A 519 -9.16 3.59 3.63
N ILE A 520 -7.84 3.53 3.39
CA ILE A 520 -7.16 2.39 2.78
C ILE A 520 -7.14 1.21 3.75
N GLU A 521 -6.71 1.45 4.99
CA GLU A 521 -6.73 0.45 6.07
C GLU A 521 -8.14 -0.15 6.26
N VAL A 522 -9.16 0.72 6.26
CA VAL A 522 -10.56 0.29 6.39
C VAL A 522 -11.04 -0.51 5.17
N ALA A 523 -10.53 -0.23 3.97
CA ALA A 523 -10.80 -1.02 2.78
C ALA A 523 -10.21 -2.43 2.89
N GLU A 524 -8.97 -2.54 3.36
CA GLU A 524 -8.25 -3.81 3.53
C GLU A 524 -8.85 -4.68 4.63
N ALA A 525 -9.35 -4.08 5.71
CA ALA A 525 -10.08 -4.79 6.76
C ALA A 525 -11.35 -5.51 6.26
N GLY A 526 -11.92 -5.06 5.12
CA GLY A 526 -13.08 -5.67 4.49
C GLY A 526 -14.40 -5.43 5.24
N GLY A 527 -15.38 -6.30 5.02
CA GLY A 527 -16.69 -6.23 5.71
C GLY A 527 -17.57 -5.05 5.27
N TRP A 528 -17.35 -4.51 4.07
CA TRP A 528 -18.16 -3.39 3.59
C TRP A 528 -19.58 -3.86 3.27
N GLU A 529 -20.55 -2.98 3.53
CA GLU A 529 -21.94 -3.21 3.20
C GLU A 529 -22.35 -2.35 2.00
N VAL A 530 -23.03 -2.95 1.02
CA VAL A 530 -23.57 -2.24 -0.13
C VAL A 530 -25.09 -2.16 -0.06
N TRP A 531 -25.63 -1.00 -0.41
CA TRP A 531 -27.07 -0.79 -0.47
C TRP A 531 -27.63 -1.20 -1.85
N LYS A 532 -28.31 -2.33 -1.92
CA LYS A 532 -29.02 -2.82 -3.14
C LYS A 532 -30.55 -2.70 -3.02
N GLY A 533 -31.03 -1.82 -2.13
CA GLY A 533 -32.40 -1.84 -1.62
C GLY A 533 -32.61 -2.80 -0.44
N VAL A 534 -31.72 -3.78 -0.31
CA VAL A 534 -31.44 -4.56 0.91
C VAL A 534 -29.95 -4.41 1.20
N LYS A 535 -29.57 -4.46 2.48
CA LYS A 535 -28.15 -4.46 2.88
C LYS A 535 -27.53 -5.79 2.48
N ASP A 536 -26.50 -5.73 1.65
CA ASP A 536 -25.69 -6.88 1.29
C ASP A 536 -24.34 -6.72 2.01
N VAL A 537 -23.98 -7.71 2.82
CA VAL A 537 -22.78 -7.72 3.67
C VAL A 537 -21.61 -8.34 2.89
N ASP A 538 -20.39 -8.08 3.33
CA ASP A 538 -19.16 -8.65 2.74
C ASP A 538 -18.88 -8.22 1.29
N TYR A 539 -19.28 -6.99 0.93
CA TYR A 539 -18.85 -6.37 -0.31
C TYR A 539 -17.34 -6.09 -0.25
N THR A 540 -16.61 -6.45 -1.29
CA THR A 540 -15.17 -6.18 -1.36
C THR A 540 -14.93 -4.88 -2.11
N ILE A 541 -14.05 -4.05 -1.58
CA ILE A 541 -13.48 -2.91 -2.31
C ILE A 541 -11.98 -2.97 -2.22
N SER A 542 -11.31 -2.45 -3.23
CA SER A 542 -9.87 -2.24 -3.23
C SER A 542 -9.64 -0.75 -3.35
N ILE A 543 -8.92 -0.16 -2.41
CA ILE A 543 -8.50 1.23 -2.46
C ILE A 543 -6.99 1.24 -2.45
N THR A 544 -6.37 1.91 -3.42
CA THR A 544 -4.92 2.03 -3.54
C THR A 544 -4.51 3.50 -3.56
N CYS A 545 -3.38 3.81 -2.94
CA CYS A 545 -2.79 5.15 -2.93
C CYS A 545 -2.15 5.47 -4.28
N ASN A 546 -2.56 6.55 -4.95
CA ASN A 546 -1.99 6.94 -6.26
C ASN A 546 -0.64 7.65 -6.16
N ASP A 547 -0.15 7.88 -4.95
CA ASP A 547 1.09 8.57 -4.69
C ASP A 547 2.25 7.56 -4.76
N CYS A 548 3.33 7.88 -5.48
CA CYS A 548 4.56 7.07 -5.49
C CYS A 548 5.55 7.56 -4.42
N GLY A 549 6.30 6.62 -3.83
CA GLY A 549 7.42 6.89 -2.94
C GLY A 549 8.77 6.84 -3.65
N ASP A 550 8.96 5.88 -4.56
CA ASP A 550 10.18 5.70 -5.33
C ASP A 550 9.91 5.22 -6.78
N ASP A 551 10.97 4.99 -7.56
CA ASP A 551 10.88 4.50 -8.94
C ASP A 551 10.37 3.04 -9.03
N ALA A 552 10.41 2.27 -7.94
CA ALA A 552 9.90 0.90 -7.90
C ALA A 552 8.38 0.87 -7.87
N ASP A 553 7.76 1.84 -7.19
CA ASP A 553 6.31 2.06 -7.22
C ASP A 553 5.81 2.35 -8.65
N CYS A 554 6.67 2.93 -9.50
CA CYS A 554 6.44 3.16 -10.92
C CYS A 554 6.82 1.95 -11.80
N ASN A 555 6.79 0.73 -11.24
CA ASN A 555 7.15 -0.54 -11.88
C ASN A 555 8.54 -0.57 -12.53
N TYR A 556 9.46 0.30 -12.11
CA TYR A 556 10.74 0.56 -12.77
C TYR A 556 10.64 1.02 -14.25
N ASN A 557 9.43 1.38 -14.69
CA ASN A 557 9.14 1.88 -16.03
C ASN A 557 8.95 3.40 -16.06
N GLY A 558 9.12 4.07 -14.93
CA GLY A 558 9.07 5.52 -14.78
C GLY A 558 9.93 6.03 -13.65
N LYS A 559 9.82 7.33 -13.36
CA LYS A 559 10.39 7.99 -12.19
C LYS A 559 9.29 8.54 -11.31
N CYS A 560 9.49 8.45 -10.00
CA CYS A 560 8.62 9.15 -9.08
C CYS A 560 9.04 10.63 -8.98
N VAL A 561 8.21 11.53 -9.51
CA VAL A 561 8.41 12.98 -9.47
C VAL A 561 7.19 13.62 -8.81
N ASP A 562 7.41 14.35 -7.71
CA ASP A 562 6.33 15.00 -6.94
C ASP A 562 5.18 14.04 -6.56
N GLN A 563 5.54 12.81 -6.14
CA GLN A 563 4.62 11.72 -5.82
C GLN A 563 3.77 11.20 -6.98
N LYS A 564 4.12 11.54 -8.22
CA LYS A 564 3.49 11.00 -9.42
C LYS A 564 4.50 10.26 -10.27
N CYS A 565 4.08 9.15 -10.88
CA CYS A 565 4.94 8.45 -11.81
C CYS A 565 4.98 9.18 -13.16
N GLU A 566 6.17 9.64 -13.54
CA GLU A 566 6.49 10.08 -14.89
C GLU A 566 7.10 8.89 -15.66
N CYS A 567 6.35 8.31 -16.59
CA CYS A 567 6.79 7.13 -17.33
C CYS A 567 7.93 7.46 -18.30
N TYR A 568 8.84 6.51 -18.51
CA TYR A 568 9.92 6.67 -19.48
C TYR A 568 9.41 6.49 -20.91
N ASP A 569 9.49 7.54 -21.72
CA ASP A 569 9.10 7.52 -23.14
C ASP A 569 9.78 6.38 -23.94
N GLU A 570 11.01 6.00 -23.56
CA GLU A 570 11.81 4.98 -24.28
C GLU A 570 11.33 3.54 -24.05
N LEU A 571 10.54 3.28 -23.01
CA LEU A 571 10.16 1.90 -22.62
C LEU A 571 8.75 1.50 -23.08
N ASP A 572 8.00 2.41 -23.70
CA ASP A 572 6.64 2.16 -24.16
C ASP A 572 5.73 1.65 -23.01
N PHE A 573 5.71 2.36 -21.87
CA PHE A 573 4.77 2.12 -20.76
C PHE A 573 3.96 3.38 -20.42
N PHE A 574 2.76 3.19 -19.90
CA PHE A 574 1.82 4.24 -19.48
C PHE A 574 0.99 3.78 -18.27
N GLY A 575 0.07 4.62 -17.81
CA GLY A 575 -0.76 4.38 -16.63
C GLY A 575 -0.24 5.11 -15.39
N VAL A 576 -1.02 5.09 -14.30
CA VAL A 576 -0.74 5.86 -13.07
C VAL A 576 0.58 5.45 -12.42
N TYR A 577 0.98 4.19 -12.58
CA TYR A 577 2.22 3.63 -12.05
C TYR A 577 3.13 3.10 -13.15
N CYS A 578 2.94 3.53 -14.40
CA CYS A 578 3.67 3.00 -15.56
C CYS A 578 3.57 1.47 -15.67
N GLU A 579 2.43 0.92 -15.23
CA GLU A 579 2.18 -0.52 -15.14
C GLU A 579 1.68 -1.14 -16.45
N LEU A 580 1.27 -0.30 -17.40
CA LEU A 580 0.60 -0.72 -18.63
C LEU A 580 1.53 -0.56 -19.82
N GLN A 581 1.67 -1.61 -20.62
CA GLN A 581 2.43 -1.52 -21.87
C GLN A 581 1.67 -0.67 -22.90
N LYS A 582 2.38 0.22 -23.60
CA LYS A 582 1.85 1.10 -24.63
C LYS A 582 0.98 0.32 -25.62
N PRO A 583 -0.20 0.85 -25.94
CA PRO A 583 -1.18 0.13 -26.74
C PRO A 583 -0.82 0.19 -28.22
N CYS A 584 -1.35 -0.76 -28.99
CA CYS A 584 -1.15 -0.79 -30.43
C CYS A 584 -1.80 0.43 -31.09
N GLY A 585 -1.08 1.10 -32.01
CA GLY A 585 -1.58 2.29 -32.71
C GLY A 585 -2.81 2.00 -33.58
N GLU A 586 -2.91 0.78 -34.11
CA GLU A 586 -4.09 0.29 -34.81
C GLU A 586 -4.43 -1.14 -34.37
N ILE A 587 -5.72 -1.41 -34.16
CA ILE A 587 -6.26 -2.75 -33.89
C ILE A 587 -7.27 -3.11 -34.97
N ARG A 588 -7.33 -4.38 -35.35
CA ARG A 588 -8.25 -4.90 -36.38
C ARG A 588 -9.19 -5.94 -35.79
N SER A 589 -10.43 -5.96 -36.27
CA SER A 589 -11.39 -7.02 -35.97
C SER A 589 -10.94 -8.33 -36.64
N GLU A 590 -11.02 -9.44 -35.90
CA GLU A 590 -10.78 -10.79 -36.46
C GLU A 590 -11.78 -11.13 -37.57
N LYS A 591 -12.99 -10.59 -37.47
CA LYS A 591 -14.08 -10.94 -38.38
C LYS A 591 -14.00 -10.22 -39.73
N ASP A 592 -13.62 -8.95 -39.71
CA ASP A 592 -13.48 -8.16 -40.93
C ASP A 592 -12.13 -7.45 -40.92
N PRO A 593 -11.17 -7.89 -41.77
CA PRO A 593 -9.85 -7.28 -41.82
C PRO A 593 -9.87 -5.83 -42.32
N ASN A 594 -10.98 -5.35 -42.89
CA ASN A 594 -11.12 -3.95 -43.30
C ASN A 594 -11.63 -3.04 -42.16
N THR A 595 -12.10 -3.63 -41.06
CA THR A 595 -12.53 -2.88 -39.88
C THR A 595 -11.33 -2.69 -38.94
N THR A 596 -10.60 -1.60 -39.17
CA THR A 596 -9.47 -1.17 -38.35
C THR A 596 -9.87 0.02 -37.49
N LEU A 597 -9.59 -0.08 -36.19
CA LEU A 597 -9.75 0.99 -35.23
C LEU A 597 -8.37 1.59 -34.94
N LYS A 598 -8.31 2.91 -34.93
CA LYS A 598 -7.11 3.69 -34.67
C LYS A 598 -7.10 4.18 -33.24
N LEU A 599 -5.92 4.24 -32.65
CA LEU A 599 -5.68 4.86 -31.36
C LEU A 599 -6.00 6.37 -31.47
N ALA A 600 -6.81 6.89 -30.56
CA ALA A 600 -7.15 8.31 -30.51
C ALA A 600 -5.94 9.12 -30.00
N ALA A 601 -5.32 9.93 -30.86
CA ALA A 601 -4.22 10.80 -30.45
C ALA A 601 -4.71 11.99 -29.61
N ASP A 602 -3.96 12.42 -28.59
CA ASP A 602 -4.23 13.68 -27.88
C ASP A 602 -3.59 14.87 -28.63
N PRO A 603 -4.35 15.86 -29.14
CA PRO A 603 -3.79 17.00 -29.83
C PRO A 603 -3.28 18.09 -28.87
N TYR A 604 -3.55 18.00 -27.57
CA TYR A 604 -3.22 19.02 -26.57
C TYR A 604 -2.05 18.64 -25.66
N ASP A 605 -1.69 17.37 -25.62
CA ASP A 605 -0.59 16.88 -24.80
C ASP A 605 0.54 16.34 -25.67
N ASP A 606 1.70 17.01 -25.61
CA ASP A 606 2.90 16.56 -26.29
C ASP A 606 3.54 15.33 -25.60
N THR A 607 3.11 15.01 -24.37
CA THR A 607 3.67 13.93 -23.53
C THR A 607 2.87 12.63 -23.61
N SER A 608 1.53 12.70 -23.57
CA SER A 608 0.69 11.53 -23.82
C SER A 608 0.36 11.42 -25.30
N GLU A 609 0.87 10.40 -25.98
CA GLU A 609 0.62 10.20 -27.42
C GLU A 609 -0.86 9.93 -27.76
N PHE A 610 -1.70 9.61 -26.77
CA PHE A 610 -3.09 9.20 -26.98
C PHE A 610 -4.03 9.56 -25.82
N VAL A 611 -5.33 9.56 -26.12
CA VAL A 611 -6.41 9.81 -25.15
C VAL A 611 -6.60 8.60 -24.26
N GLU A 612 -6.54 8.84 -22.96
CA GLU A 612 -6.80 7.84 -21.93
C GLU A 612 -8.18 8.02 -21.30
N VAL A 613 -8.89 6.90 -21.10
CA VAL A 613 -10.13 6.85 -20.32
C VAL A 613 -9.98 5.71 -19.30
N TYR A 614 -9.99 6.03 -18.01
CA TYR A 614 -9.66 5.08 -16.92
C TYR A 614 -8.25 4.47 -17.08
N ASN A 615 -7.26 5.30 -17.42
CA ASN A 615 -5.87 4.87 -17.68
C ASN A 615 -5.80 3.77 -18.74
N ARG A 616 -6.61 3.86 -19.79
CA ARG A 616 -6.64 2.90 -20.91
C ARG A 616 -6.88 3.67 -22.21
N PRO A 617 -6.32 3.23 -23.34
CA PRO A 617 -6.46 3.91 -24.60
C PRO A 617 -7.91 3.97 -25.08
N LEU A 618 -8.23 5.05 -25.79
CA LEU A 618 -9.43 5.14 -26.59
C LEU A 618 -9.12 4.76 -28.04
N TYR A 619 -9.94 3.90 -28.63
CA TYR A 619 -9.86 3.53 -30.04
C TYR A 619 -11.07 4.05 -30.81
N TYR A 620 -10.89 4.38 -32.09
CA TYR A 620 -11.99 4.82 -32.94
C TYR A 620 -11.86 4.39 -34.39
N ALA A 621 -12.98 4.28 -35.09
CA ALA A 621 -13.02 4.06 -36.53
C ALA A 621 -14.10 4.93 -37.19
N HIS A 622 -13.76 5.56 -38.31
CA HIS A 622 -14.74 6.24 -39.14
C HIS A 622 -15.43 5.24 -40.04
N MET A 623 -16.74 5.10 -39.91
CA MET A 623 -17.49 4.04 -40.59
C MET A 623 -18.75 4.59 -41.27
N SER A 624 -19.25 3.83 -42.24
CA SER A 624 -20.52 4.08 -42.92
C SER A 624 -21.20 2.74 -43.19
N GLY A 625 -22.53 2.73 -43.21
CA GLY A 625 -23.33 1.51 -43.26
C GLY A 625 -23.24 0.69 -41.97
N ILE A 626 -23.93 -0.45 -41.96
CA ILE A 626 -23.97 -1.36 -40.80
C ILE A 626 -22.56 -1.95 -40.57
N PRO A 627 -22.01 -1.89 -39.34
CA PRO A 627 -20.67 -2.40 -39.04
C PRO A 627 -20.69 -3.93 -38.93
N PHE A 628 -20.88 -4.63 -40.04
CA PHE A 628 -20.97 -6.11 -40.05
C PHE A 628 -19.73 -6.79 -39.46
N GLY A 629 -18.56 -6.16 -39.60
CA GLY A 629 -17.30 -6.59 -38.97
C GLY A 629 -17.28 -6.52 -37.45
N LEU A 630 -18.26 -5.84 -36.84
CA LEU A 630 -18.44 -5.66 -35.39
C LEU A 630 -19.77 -6.26 -34.90
N MET A 631 -20.38 -7.16 -35.68
CA MET A 631 -21.57 -7.94 -35.31
C MET A 631 -21.34 -9.43 -35.55
N ARG A 632 -22.10 -10.33 -34.92
CA ARG A 632 -21.95 -11.79 -35.15
C ARG A 632 -22.52 -12.26 -36.49
N GLY A 633 -23.55 -11.63 -37.04
CA GLY A 633 -24.42 -12.18 -38.11
C GLY A 633 -23.96 -12.13 -39.58
N ALA A 634 -22.73 -11.73 -39.89
CA ALA A 634 -22.35 -11.29 -41.25
C ALA A 634 -22.55 -12.27 -42.42
N ASP A 635 -22.65 -13.60 -42.25
CA ASP A 635 -22.72 -14.50 -43.42
C ASP A 635 -24.15 -14.88 -43.84
N GLU A 636 -25.05 -15.13 -42.89
CA GLU A 636 -26.46 -15.47 -43.19
C GLU A 636 -27.38 -14.23 -43.14
N ASP A 637 -27.09 -13.26 -42.27
CA ASP A 637 -27.94 -12.07 -42.13
C ASP A 637 -27.65 -11.01 -43.21
N LEU A 638 -26.49 -11.03 -43.87
CA LEU A 638 -26.17 -10.08 -44.96
C LEU A 638 -27.22 -10.16 -46.08
N ALA A 639 -27.65 -11.38 -46.43
CA ALA A 639 -28.67 -11.61 -47.43
C ALA A 639 -30.03 -11.05 -46.99
N LYS A 640 -30.35 -11.13 -45.69
CA LYS A 640 -31.58 -10.59 -45.09
C LYS A 640 -31.60 -9.06 -45.12
N TYR A 641 -30.51 -8.40 -44.72
CA TYR A 641 -30.40 -6.94 -44.69
C TYR A 641 -30.28 -6.32 -46.09
N ALA A 642 -29.57 -6.97 -47.01
CA ALA A 642 -29.47 -6.53 -48.41
C ALA A 642 -30.84 -6.51 -49.10
N ASP A 643 -31.71 -7.49 -48.80
CA ASP A 643 -33.08 -7.51 -49.32
C ASP A 643 -33.95 -6.42 -48.67
N MET A 644 -33.75 -6.08 -47.39
CA MET A 644 -34.46 -4.98 -46.70
C MET A 644 -34.08 -3.59 -47.20
N LEU A 645 -32.80 -3.34 -47.46
CA LEU A 645 -32.34 -2.06 -48.04
C LEU A 645 -32.77 -1.89 -49.51
N GLY A 646 -33.29 -2.96 -50.15
CA GLY A 646 -33.73 -2.99 -51.55
C GLY A 646 -35.23 -3.21 -51.82
N ARG A 647 -36.06 -3.66 -50.85
CA ARG A 647 -37.48 -4.02 -51.09
C ARG A 647 -38.49 -3.43 -50.11
N ARG A 648 -39.64 -3.01 -50.66
CA ARG A 648 -40.75 -2.27 -50.02
C ARG A 648 -41.88 -3.14 -49.42
N SER A 649 -41.67 -4.40 -49.02
CA SER A 649 -42.79 -5.25 -48.55
C SER A 649 -42.42 -6.05 -47.30
N LEU A 650 -42.93 -5.60 -46.15
CA LEU A 650 -42.44 -5.91 -44.79
C LEU A 650 -43.57 -6.50 -43.91
N ASN A 651 -44.26 -7.55 -44.39
CA ASN A 651 -45.52 -7.98 -43.78
C ASN A 651 -45.54 -9.36 -43.10
N ASN A 652 -44.45 -10.15 -43.00
CA ASN A 652 -44.59 -11.53 -42.48
C ASN A 652 -43.37 -12.18 -41.78
N LEU A 653 -42.38 -11.44 -41.28
CA LEU A 653 -41.32 -12.02 -40.45
C LEU A 653 -41.68 -11.82 -38.97
N VAL A 654 -41.94 -12.93 -38.26
CA VAL A 654 -42.52 -12.97 -36.89
C VAL A 654 -41.47 -13.38 -35.84
N PHE A 655 -40.19 -13.24 -36.15
CA PHE A 655 -39.11 -13.37 -35.15
C PHE A 655 -38.09 -12.22 -35.26
N ASP A 656 -38.56 -11.04 -35.72
CA ASP A 656 -37.77 -9.88 -36.20
C ASP A 656 -37.67 -8.71 -35.19
N ASP A 657 -38.06 -8.92 -33.93
CA ASP A 657 -38.26 -7.81 -32.98
C ASP A 657 -37.05 -7.52 -32.06
N ASP A 658 -35.92 -8.22 -32.22
CA ASP A 658 -34.85 -8.23 -31.20
C ASP A 658 -33.46 -7.74 -31.67
N ASP A 659 -33.27 -7.47 -32.96
CA ASP A 659 -32.00 -6.94 -33.46
C ASP A 659 -31.98 -5.42 -33.30
N PHE A 660 -30.96 -4.91 -32.59
CA PHE A 660 -30.76 -3.48 -32.37
C PHE A 660 -30.90 -2.68 -33.67
N PHE A 661 -30.34 -3.18 -34.76
CA PHE A 661 -30.46 -2.54 -36.07
C PHE A 661 -31.86 -2.65 -36.68
N ASP A 662 -32.59 -3.75 -36.54
CA ASP A 662 -33.94 -3.89 -37.10
C ASP A 662 -34.94 -2.87 -36.50
N ILE A 663 -34.76 -2.54 -35.22
CA ILE A 663 -35.54 -1.51 -34.53
C ILE A 663 -35.17 -0.12 -35.06
N HIS A 664 -33.88 0.22 -35.07
CA HIS A 664 -33.43 1.60 -35.34
C HIS A 664 -33.32 1.92 -36.84
N LEU A 665 -33.12 0.94 -37.74
CA LEU A 665 -33.10 1.16 -39.19
C LEU A 665 -34.44 1.66 -39.74
N ARG A 666 -35.52 1.57 -38.96
CA ARG A 666 -36.83 2.17 -39.30
C ARG A 666 -36.85 3.68 -39.04
N GLU A 667 -35.91 4.20 -38.26
CA GLU A 667 -35.82 5.60 -37.90
C GLU A 667 -34.93 6.38 -38.86
N GLU A 668 -35.45 7.47 -39.42
CA GLU A 668 -34.70 8.29 -40.37
C GLU A 668 -33.44 8.92 -39.74
N ALA A 669 -33.50 9.27 -38.45
CA ALA A 669 -32.37 9.82 -37.72
C ALA A 669 -31.20 8.81 -37.65
N PHE A 670 -31.51 7.55 -37.32
CA PHE A 670 -30.50 6.49 -37.28
C PHE A 670 -29.99 6.16 -38.69
N LEU A 671 -30.84 6.09 -39.71
CA LEU A 671 -30.39 5.94 -41.10
C LEU A 671 -29.43 7.06 -41.52
N ASN A 672 -29.66 8.29 -41.06
CA ASN A 672 -28.75 9.41 -41.30
C ASN A 672 -27.43 9.25 -40.52
N LEU A 673 -27.46 8.77 -39.28
CA LEU A 673 -26.28 8.41 -38.50
C LEU A 673 -25.45 7.33 -39.22
N MET A 674 -26.11 6.29 -39.75
CA MET A 674 -25.44 5.20 -40.46
C MET A 674 -24.79 5.63 -41.78
N LYS A 675 -25.12 6.80 -42.34
CA LYS A 675 -24.40 7.32 -43.52
C LYS A 675 -22.99 7.74 -43.16
N ASN A 676 -22.80 8.26 -41.95
CA ASN A 676 -21.50 8.69 -41.46
C ASN A 676 -21.49 8.75 -39.93
N TYR A 677 -20.71 7.87 -39.30
CA TYR A 677 -20.57 7.80 -37.85
C TYR A 677 -19.13 7.48 -37.46
N THR A 678 -18.83 7.71 -36.19
CA THR A 678 -17.57 7.26 -35.57
C THR A 678 -17.90 6.15 -34.60
N PHE A 679 -17.32 4.97 -34.83
CA PHE A 679 -17.31 3.92 -33.84
C PHE A 679 -16.21 4.22 -32.83
N VAL A 680 -16.51 4.16 -31.53
CA VAL A 680 -15.57 4.43 -30.45
C VAL A 680 -15.52 3.22 -29.54
N LEU A 681 -14.33 2.71 -29.27
CA LEU A 681 -14.08 1.63 -28.34
C LEU A 681 -13.32 2.21 -27.14
N GLY A 682 -14.00 2.29 -26.00
CA GLY A 682 -13.44 2.81 -24.75
C GLY A 682 -13.37 1.73 -23.67
N PHE A 683 -12.65 2.01 -22.60
CA PHE A 683 -12.58 1.16 -21.41
C PHE A 683 -13.29 1.78 -20.23
N THR A 684 -13.94 0.94 -19.43
CA THR A 684 -14.70 1.38 -18.27
C THR A 684 -15.21 0.18 -17.47
N GLY A 685 -15.41 0.33 -16.16
CA GLY A 685 -16.11 -0.71 -15.40
C GLY A 685 -15.47 -2.11 -15.48
N ARG A 686 -14.16 -2.17 -15.72
CA ARG A 686 -13.34 -3.36 -16.05
C ARG A 686 -13.66 -4.03 -17.39
N ARG A 687 -14.28 -3.34 -18.35
CA ARG A 687 -14.64 -3.88 -19.67
C ARG A 687 -14.38 -2.84 -20.76
N TRP A 688 -14.08 -3.33 -21.95
CA TRP A 688 -14.11 -2.53 -23.16
C TRP A 688 -15.53 -2.49 -23.71
N TYR A 689 -15.95 -1.37 -24.28
CA TYR A 689 -17.27 -1.22 -24.87
C TYR A 689 -17.20 -0.39 -26.15
N GLY A 690 -17.94 -0.83 -27.16
CA GLY A 690 -17.94 -0.20 -28.47
C GLY A 690 -19.23 0.55 -28.74
N GLN A 691 -19.16 1.81 -29.11
CA GLN A 691 -20.30 2.70 -29.33
C GLN A 691 -20.32 3.33 -30.71
N ILE A 692 -21.51 3.60 -31.22
CA ILE A 692 -21.74 4.38 -32.44
C ILE A 692 -22.06 5.82 -32.06
N LYS A 693 -21.19 6.76 -32.44
CA LYS A 693 -21.40 8.20 -32.21
C LYS A 693 -21.60 8.94 -33.54
N PRO A 694 -22.38 10.05 -33.56
CA PRO A 694 -22.44 10.93 -34.72
C PRO A 694 -21.05 11.32 -35.20
N TRP A 695 -20.83 11.32 -36.51
CA TRP A 695 -19.54 11.71 -37.05
C TRP A 695 -19.20 13.15 -36.70
N THR A 696 -18.02 13.34 -36.12
CA THR A 696 -17.39 14.64 -35.92
C THR A 696 -15.98 14.61 -36.49
N PRO A 697 -15.63 15.53 -37.41
CA PRO A 697 -14.27 15.63 -37.91
C PRO A 697 -13.31 15.92 -36.75
N ILE A 698 -12.35 15.02 -36.53
CA ILE A 698 -11.41 15.09 -35.41
C ILE A 698 -10.58 16.38 -35.47
N GLU A 699 -10.19 16.80 -36.67
CA GLU A 699 -9.39 18.00 -36.92
C GLU A 699 -10.09 19.31 -36.52
N GLU A 700 -11.42 19.36 -36.53
CA GLU A 700 -12.17 20.61 -36.32
C GLU A 700 -12.69 20.78 -34.89
N THR A 701 -12.79 19.71 -34.10
CA THR A 701 -13.52 19.76 -32.83
C THR A 701 -12.68 19.61 -31.58
N GLY A 702 -11.38 19.33 -31.70
CA GLY A 702 -10.56 18.93 -30.56
C GLY A 702 -11.08 17.62 -29.95
N ASN A 703 -10.31 17.03 -29.04
CA ASN A 703 -10.72 15.78 -28.38
C ASN A 703 -11.87 15.96 -27.40
N ASP A 704 -12.25 17.20 -27.08
CA ASP A 704 -13.36 17.57 -26.20
C ASP A 704 -14.72 16.97 -26.59
N LYS A 705 -14.88 16.47 -27.83
CA LYS A 705 -16.11 15.78 -28.26
C LYS A 705 -16.08 14.27 -28.08
N PHE A 706 -14.91 13.66 -27.98
CA PHE A 706 -14.81 12.25 -27.57
C PHE A 706 -14.96 12.10 -26.06
N LYS A 707 -14.61 13.15 -25.33
CA LYS A 707 -14.90 13.32 -23.91
C LYS A 707 -16.40 13.10 -23.67
N GLU A 708 -16.75 11.98 -23.06
CA GLU A 708 -18.16 11.69 -22.78
C GLU A 708 -18.62 12.60 -21.65
N GLU A 709 -19.83 13.18 -21.74
CA GLU A 709 -20.42 13.82 -20.56
C GLU A 709 -20.52 12.76 -19.46
N GLU A 710 -19.65 12.91 -18.45
CA GLU A 710 -19.16 11.83 -17.62
C GLU A 710 -20.26 11.08 -16.90
N TYR A 711 -20.54 9.85 -17.36
CA TYR A 711 -21.54 9.00 -16.74
C TYR A 711 -20.91 8.21 -15.59
N HIS A 712 -20.85 8.80 -14.39
CA HIS A 712 -20.65 8.03 -13.16
C HIS A 712 -21.69 6.93 -13.07
N ALA A 713 -21.31 5.68 -12.84
CA ALA A 713 -22.14 4.52 -12.47
C ALA A 713 -23.42 4.25 -13.29
N PHE A 714 -23.97 5.19 -14.04
CA PHE A 714 -25.30 5.22 -14.65
C PHE A 714 -25.19 4.76 -16.09
N TRP A 715 -24.53 3.63 -16.27
CA TRP A 715 -24.54 2.80 -17.48
C TRP A 715 -25.91 2.71 -18.13
N ALA A 716 -27.00 2.70 -17.35
CA ALA A 716 -28.34 2.74 -17.92
C ALA A 716 -28.48 3.87 -18.94
N LYS A 717 -28.00 5.09 -18.67
CA LYS A 717 -28.09 6.20 -19.63
C LYS A 717 -27.13 6.04 -20.80
N THR A 718 -25.90 5.59 -20.56
CA THR A 718 -24.92 5.24 -21.61
C THR A 718 -25.45 4.15 -22.56
N PHE A 719 -26.35 3.30 -22.06
CA PHE A 719 -27.02 2.25 -22.80
C PHE A 719 -28.43 2.60 -23.30
N THR A 720 -29.05 3.71 -22.90
CA THR A 720 -30.47 4.04 -23.23
C THR A 720 -30.67 5.49 -23.73
N GLY A 721 -29.62 6.15 -24.19
CA GLY A 721 -29.34 7.59 -24.11
C GLY A 721 -29.88 8.62 -25.12
N LEU A 722 -30.97 8.43 -25.86
CA LEU A 722 -31.73 9.57 -26.37
C LEU A 722 -32.74 9.82 -25.27
N GLU A 723 -33.14 11.07 -25.07
CA GLU A 723 -34.36 11.39 -24.31
C GLU A 723 -35.63 10.67 -24.86
N LYS A 724 -35.44 9.88 -25.94
CA LYS A 724 -36.36 8.95 -26.55
C LYS A 724 -35.78 7.62 -27.13
N ASP A 725 -34.60 7.09 -26.73
CA ASP A 725 -33.96 5.77 -27.08
C ASP A 725 -32.55 5.83 -27.75
N ASP A 726 -31.41 5.88 -27.02
CA ASP A 726 -30.05 5.67 -27.62
C ASP A 726 -29.41 4.42 -27.05
N ASN A 727 -29.53 3.34 -27.80
CA ASN A 727 -28.83 2.09 -27.54
C ASN A 727 -27.49 2.05 -28.30
N ALA A 728 -26.73 3.15 -28.37
CA ALA A 728 -25.56 3.30 -29.22
C ALA A 728 -24.39 2.33 -28.92
N THR A 729 -24.34 1.75 -27.71
CA THR A 729 -23.33 0.73 -27.40
C THR A 729 -23.70 -0.59 -28.06
N LEU A 730 -22.82 -1.14 -28.89
CA LEU A 730 -23.06 -2.34 -29.70
C LEU A 730 -22.40 -3.59 -29.10
N ILE A 731 -21.16 -3.47 -28.65
CA ILE A 731 -20.35 -4.59 -28.15
C ILE A 731 -19.78 -4.28 -26.77
N ILE A 732 -19.47 -5.33 -26.01
CA ILE A 732 -18.77 -5.26 -24.73
C ILE A 732 -17.77 -6.41 -24.62
N SER A 733 -16.60 -6.20 -24.01
CA SER A 733 -15.67 -7.30 -23.71
C SER A 733 -16.07 -8.06 -22.46
N GLU A 734 -15.45 -9.21 -22.23
CA GLU A 734 -15.35 -9.80 -20.90
C GLU A 734 -14.64 -8.86 -19.89
N PRO A 735 -14.83 -9.06 -18.57
CA PRO A 735 -14.09 -8.29 -17.57
C PRO A 735 -12.58 -8.53 -17.71
N THR A 736 -11.80 -7.46 -17.75
CA THR A 736 -10.35 -7.52 -17.84
C THR A 736 -9.70 -6.47 -16.93
N LEU A 737 -8.42 -6.70 -16.64
CA LEU A 737 -7.51 -5.70 -16.09
C LEU A 737 -6.46 -5.27 -17.12
N GLU A 738 -6.47 -5.88 -18.31
CA GLU A 738 -5.46 -5.63 -19.33
C GLU A 738 -5.53 -4.21 -19.89
N ALA A 739 -4.38 -3.72 -20.32
CA ALA A 739 -4.19 -2.40 -20.91
C ALA A 739 -4.86 -2.25 -22.28
N SER A 740 -5.06 -3.36 -22.98
CA SER A 740 -5.43 -3.43 -24.39
C SER A 740 -6.69 -4.27 -24.58
N PRO A 741 -7.54 -3.97 -25.59
CA PRO A 741 -8.66 -4.83 -25.96
C PRO A 741 -8.24 -6.09 -26.73
N VAL A 742 -6.95 -6.20 -27.08
CA VAL A 742 -6.41 -7.26 -27.93
C VAL A 742 -6.37 -8.58 -27.19
N GLY A 743 -6.86 -9.64 -27.83
CA GLY A 743 -6.93 -10.97 -27.20
C GLY A 743 -8.14 -11.20 -26.30
N LEU A 744 -8.97 -10.17 -26.05
CA LEU A 744 -10.17 -10.30 -25.21
C LEU A 744 -11.38 -10.75 -25.99
N ASP A 745 -12.24 -11.55 -25.35
CA ASP A 745 -13.51 -11.94 -25.93
C ASP A 745 -14.52 -10.79 -25.87
N PHE A 746 -15.20 -10.56 -26.99
CA PHE A 746 -16.26 -9.56 -27.10
C PHE A 746 -17.63 -10.20 -27.32
N PHE A 747 -18.65 -9.50 -26.87
CA PHE A 747 -20.04 -9.89 -26.94
C PHE A 747 -20.87 -8.78 -27.59
N GLU A 748 -21.68 -9.13 -28.58
CA GLU A 748 -22.74 -8.29 -29.11
C GLU A 748 -23.87 -8.19 -28.09
N LEU A 749 -24.33 -6.97 -27.82
CA LEU A 749 -25.42 -6.69 -26.89
C LEU A 749 -26.78 -6.77 -27.60
N ARG A 750 -27.64 -7.73 -27.23
CA ARG A 750 -29.03 -7.85 -27.72
C ARG A 750 -30.07 -7.77 -26.60
N ARG A 751 -31.35 -7.56 -26.95
CA ARG A 751 -32.51 -7.64 -26.01
C ARG A 751 -32.42 -6.75 -24.76
N ARG A 752 -31.98 -5.50 -24.91
CA ARG A 752 -31.89 -4.53 -23.80
C ARG A 752 -33.23 -3.86 -23.44
N ASN A 753 -34.15 -3.71 -24.39
CA ASN A 753 -35.36 -2.93 -24.18
C ASN A 753 -36.49 -3.76 -23.54
N LYS A 754 -36.68 -3.60 -22.23
CA LYS A 754 -37.78 -4.25 -21.49
C LYS A 754 -39.18 -3.76 -21.92
N GLN A 755 -39.30 -2.56 -22.50
CA GLN A 755 -40.61 -1.99 -22.88
C GLN A 755 -41.25 -2.70 -24.07
N VAL A 756 -40.43 -3.25 -24.99
CA VAL A 756 -40.94 -4.02 -26.15
C VAL A 756 -41.70 -5.26 -25.69
N PHE A 757 -41.34 -5.83 -24.54
CA PHE A 757 -42.01 -6.99 -23.94
C PHE A 757 -43.19 -6.64 -23.02
N GLY A 758 -43.66 -5.38 -23.04
CA GLY A 758 -44.75 -4.85 -22.21
C GLY A 758 -46.10 -5.56 -22.34
N GLY A 759 -46.22 -6.56 -23.23
CA GLY A 759 -47.35 -7.49 -23.30
C GLY A 759 -47.43 -8.55 -22.18
N GLY A 760 -46.49 -8.57 -21.24
CA GLY A 760 -46.68 -9.19 -19.92
C GLY A 760 -46.68 -10.72 -19.86
N LYS A 761 -46.19 -11.43 -20.88
CA LYS A 761 -46.12 -12.90 -20.84
C LYS A 761 -44.85 -13.45 -20.19
N TYR A 762 -43.73 -12.73 -20.29
CA TYR A 762 -42.45 -13.15 -19.73
C TYR A 762 -41.73 -11.95 -19.13
N ASP A 763 -41.34 -12.05 -17.86
CA ASP A 763 -40.44 -11.10 -17.21
C ASP A 763 -39.01 -11.59 -17.49
N TYR A 764 -38.38 -11.03 -18.52
CA TYR A 764 -36.99 -11.35 -18.80
C TYR A 764 -36.11 -10.58 -17.80
N ASP A 765 -35.54 -11.31 -16.85
CA ASP A 765 -34.56 -10.78 -15.90
C ASP A 765 -33.16 -10.78 -16.52
N TYR A 766 -33.03 -10.23 -17.73
CA TYR A 766 -31.72 -9.95 -18.27
C TYR A 766 -31.06 -8.88 -17.42
N GLY A 767 -29.77 -9.10 -17.17
CA GLY A 767 -28.90 -8.07 -16.67
C GLY A 767 -28.95 -6.84 -17.58
N PRO A 768 -28.39 -5.73 -17.15
CA PRO A 768 -28.55 -4.45 -17.83
C PRO A 768 -27.78 -4.35 -19.16
N PHE A 769 -26.94 -5.33 -19.47
CA PHE A 769 -26.34 -5.52 -20.80
C PHE A 769 -27.23 -6.31 -21.78
N GLY A 770 -28.38 -6.83 -21.34
CA GLY A 770 -29.24 -7.70 -22.14
C GLY A 770 -28.65 -9.10 -22.31
N VAL A 771 -28.89 -9.70 -23.48
CA VAL A 771 -28.26 -10.96 -23.90
C VAL A 771 -26.91 -10.65 -24.52
N LEU A 772 -25.87 -11.29 -23.98
CA LEU A 772 -24.51 -11.23 -24.51
C LEU A 772 -24.31 -12.37 -25.51
N ILE A 773 -24.07 -12.03 -26.77
CA ILE A 773 -23.82 -13.00 -27.84
C ILE A 773 -22.33 -12.95 -28.19
N PRO A 774 -21.55 -14.03 -28.00
CA PRO A 774 -20.12 -13.98 -28.26
C PRO A 774 -19.83 -13.69 -29.74
N MET A 775 -18.86 -12.83 -29.99
CA MET A 775 -18.49 -12.34 -31.33
C MET A 775 -17.70 -13.36 -32.13
N ILE A 776 -17.00 -14.26 -31.45
CA ILE A 776 -16.22 -15.37 -32.00
C ILE A 776 -16.71 -16.67 -31.35
N ASP A 777 -16.68 -17.77 -32.10
CA ASP A 777 -17.18 -19.08 -31.63
C ASP A 777 -16.19 -19.83 -30.71
N TYR A 778 -14.94 -19.36 -30.65
CA TYR A 778 -13.86 -19.93 -29.85
C TYR A 778 -13.55 -19.00 -28.67
N ASP A 779 -13.90 -19.45 -27.46
CA ASP A 779 -13.56 -18.75 -26.22
C ASP A 779 -12.04 -18.59 -26.09
N GLY A 780 -11.59 -17.39 -25.73
CA GLY A 780 -10.19 -17.01 -25.52
C GLY A 780 -9.40 -16.76 -26.80
N ALA A 781 -10.02 -16.77 -27.98
CA ALA A 781 -9.34 -16.40 -29.22
C ALA A 781 -9.07 -14.88 -29.29
N GLY A 782 -9.91 -14.09 -28.61
CA GLY A 782 -9.88 -12.65 -28.67
C GLY A 782 -10.48 -12.11 -29.95
N PHE A 783 -11.14 -10.95 -29.85
CA PHE A 783 -11.84 -10.33 -30.99
C PHE A 783 -11.00 -9.32 -31.77
N PHE A 784 -10.16 -8.57 -31.07
CA PHE A 784 -9.27 -7.60 -31.68
C PHE A 784 -7.83 -8.11 -31.69
N HIS A 785 -7.10 -7.75 -32.74
CA HIS A 785 -5.69 -8.04 -32.91
C HIS A 785 -4.91 -6.77 -33.23
N CYS A 786 -3.70 -6.63 -32.70
CA CYS A 786 -2.80 -5.57 -33.13
C CYS A 786 -2.46 -5.73 -34.61
N ASN A 787 -2.53 -4.63 -35.36
CA ASN A 787 -1.92 -4.62 -36.68
C ASN A 787 -0.41 -4.64 -36.46
N ARG A 788 0.28 -5.68 -36.96
CA ARG A 788 1.73 -5.64 -37.00
C ARG A 788 2.09 -4.62 -38.06
N ASP A 789 2.87 -3.62 -37.68
CA ASP A 789 3.59 -2.85 -38.68
C ASP A 789 4.43 -3.87 -39.47
N ASP A 790 4.19 -3.93 -40.78
CA ASP A 790 4.97 -4.76 -41.70
C ASP A 790 6.39 -4.17 -41.78
N GLU A 791 7.18 -4.29 -40.70
CA GLU A 791 8.62 -3.97 -40.69
C GLU A 791 9.47 -5.06 -41.33
#